data_AF-A0A9D5QC52-F1
#
_entry.id   AF-A0A9D5QC52-F1
#
_cell.length_a   1.000
_cell.length_b   1.000
_cell.length_c   1.000
_cell.angle_alpha   90.00
_cell.angle_beta   90.00
_cell.angle_gamma   90.00
#
_symmetry.space_group_name_H-M   'P 1'
#
loop_
_entity.id
_entity.type
_entity.pdbx_description
1 polymer ?
#
loop_
_entity_poly.entity_id
_entity_poly.type
_entity_poly.pdbx_seq_one_letter_code
_entity_poly.pdbx_strand_id
1 'polypeptide(L)'
;MPGKKPKGKKHKRGEGKIKGVSVLKKKSVLKDDTPQDEVAERLRRILNKGLRAYRHHNLGEAKRLFSEGKGGADDAGWERGADLFESALFIIEGRYERSIGLLESLVEDAGFSLLGYAYYFLGIGKKGVGDYEGAIDSLRFSLSDLEYDGIGESWEQMGIIYFEKSEFERAVRCFEEALADDNYDSPGFAYYTIGNANLEANNYEEALESYRKALSSPDFDTPGVAWDSMGLAYFKKGDFEKAINFYSKALATPNYETPGYAWFNMGVVYQRKELLEDALEYMIKARDWYRRHEPGRIERVEYFIRDIKQQKALRSKGLTKAAEEVKKISSLRATEPDDPVNRIMDILVENREKIPRYAARRGTGYRDILAILKGWSSFIPVEFYAEPCDFEHQLFQGGGYFLKVREKGIVIDPGVDFLVYFTREGFHIKEVDYVFVTRNHMEHSANLTGLADLYHQWRLYEPQRESDSSLDFYLNPATKREYEQKISKKLDTASIHRLAVRKTPYRLKDTARVDAFGTTYDPKGTARAVGFVMTAELENGEKRRIGYTSDTNYFRDLPRKLAKCDVILTHFSIAGPEGFEDTDSGEESLNYQGLRKLIEGTRAKLYVISKFWGARGDYRIEFIDKLLYDFSKKKRGVTIIPGDVGCMINLSDYGIRCSNCGAFVPYEDIEIQKPSGDFGKLAYVCRSCRNG
;
A
#
# COMPACT_ATOMS: atom_id res chain seq x y z
N MET A 1 -27.47 -1.13 -54.30
CA MET A 1 -26.94 0.25 -54.25
C MET A 1 -26.25 0.46 -52.91
N PRO A 2 -24.93 0.71 -52.88
CA PRO A 2 -24.17 0.78 -51.64
C PRO A 2 -24.28 2.17 -50.99
N GLY A 3 -24.52 2.16 -49.68
CA GLY A 3 -24.59 3.34 -48.83
C GLY A 3 -23.20 3.92 -48.53
N LYS A 4 -23.14 5.25 -48.57
CA LYS A 4 -21.96 6.11 -48.48
C LYS A 4 -21.16 5.91 -47.19
N LYS A 5 -19.84 5.76 -47.31
CA LYS A 5 -18.85 5.90 -46.23
C LYS A 5 -18.90 7.32 -45.63
N PRO A 6 -18.89 7.52 -44.30
CA PRO A 6 -18.54 8.79 -43.72
C PRO A 6 -17.01 8.95 -43.67
N LYS A 7 -16.54 10.13 -44.08
CA LYS A 7 -15.14 10.55 -44.14
C LYS A 7 -14.51 10.53 -42.75
N GLY A 8 -13.32 9.92 -42.64
CA GLY A 8 -12.49 9.96 -41.45
C GLY A 8 -12.13 11.40 -41.07
N LYS A 9 -12.40 11.77 -39.82
CA LYS A 9 -11.85 12.95 -39.19
C LYS A 9 -10.36 12.71 -38.96
N LYS A 10 -9.51 13.41 -39.72
CA LYS A 10 -8.09 13.59 -39.37
C LYS A 10 -8.05 14.34 -38.03
N HIS A 11 -7.72 13.66 -36.94
CA HIS A 11 -7.30 14.34 -35.73
C HIS A 11 -5.99 15.07 -36.03
N LYS A 12 -6.05 16.41 -36.02
CA LYS A 12 -4.89 17.29 -36.01
C LYS A 12 -4.05 16.90 -34.79
N ARG A 13 -2.84 16.38 -35.01
CA ARG A 13 -1.78 16.38 -33.99
C ARG A 13 -1.58 17.85 -33.61
N GLY A 14 -1.91 18.17 -32.36
CA GLY A 14 -1.58 19.46 -31.79
C GLY A 14 -0.06 19.53 -31.67
N GLU A 15 0.56 20.41 -32.43
CA GLU A 15 1.93 20.83 -32.24
C GLU A 15 2.04 21.51 -30.86
N GLY A 16 2.30 20.72 -29.83
CA GLY A 16 2.77 21.21 -28.54
C GLY A 16 4.23 21.63 -28.69
N LYS A 17 4.48 22.79 -29.32
CA LYS A 17 5.79 23.44 -29.28
C LYS A 17 6.18 23.64 -27.82
N ILE A 18 7.25 22.98 -27.39
CA ILE A 18 7.95 23.34 -26.15
C ILE A 18 8.41 24.79 -26.36
N LYS A 19 7.77 25.71 -25.64
CA LYS A 19 8.20 27.10 -25.57
C LYS A 19 9.53 27.15 -24.84
N GLY A 20 10.60 27.51 -25.54
CA GLY A 20 11.88 27.82 -24.90
C GLY A 20 13.14 27.40 -25.64
N VAL A 21 13.21 27.52 -26.96
CA VAL A 21 14.51 27.66 -27.65
C VAL A 21 14.45 28.91 -28.50
N SER A 22 14.62 30.07 -27.86
CA SER A 22 15.01 31.27 -28.61
C SER A 22 16.46 31.10 -29.00
N VAL A 23 16.70 30.66 -30.24
CA VAL A 23 18.02 30.69 -30.88
C VAL A 23 18.54 32.12 -30.77
N LEU A 24 19.49 32.35 -29.85
CA LEU A 24 20.22 33.61 -29.75
C LEU A 24 21.13 33.70 -30.98
N LYS A 25 20.59 34.24 -32.07
CA LYS A 25 21.39 34.78 -33.18
C LYS A 25 22.15 36.00 -32.68
N LYS A 26 23.32 35.78 -32.07
CA LYS A 26 24.37 36.79 -32.00
C LYS A 26 25.70 36.13 -32.37
N LYS A 27 26.07 36.23 -33.65
CA LYS A 27 27.48 36.18 -34.05
C LYS A 27 28.16 37.38 -33.40
N SER A 28 28.83 37.17 -32.27
CA SER A 28 29.90 38.07 -31.82
C SER A 28 31.22 37.39 -32.13
N VAL A 29 31.91 37.97 -33.10
CA VAL A 29 33.31 37.72 -33.41
C VAL A 29 34.13 38.12 -32.18
N LEU A 30 34.66 37.14 -31.45
CA LEU A 30 35.76 37.31 -30.50
C LEU A 30 36.90 36.42 -31.00
N LYS A 31 38.10 36.98 -30.99
CA LYS A 31 39.31 36.44 -31.62
C LYS A 31 39.84 35.22 -30.86
N ASP A 32 40.20 34.23 -31.67
CA ASP A 32 40.98 33.01 -31.45
C ASP A 32 41.84 32.96 -30.18
N ASP A 33 41.45 32.05 -29.28
CA ASP A 33 42.38 31.15 -28.59
C ASP A 33 42.26 29.71 -29.16
N THR A 34 41.60 29.59 -30.31
CA THR A 34 41.42 28.34 -31.05
C THR A 34 42.76 28.00 -31.68
N PRO A 35 43.40 26.87 -31.33
CA PRO A 35 44.43 26.32 -32.18
C PRO A 35 43.79 26.06 -33.55
N GLN A 36 44.57 26.13 -34.64
CA GLN A 36 44.12 25.90 -36.03
C GLN A 36 42.96 24.90 -36.11
N ASP A 37 41.90 25.17 -36.87
CA ASP A 37 40.69 24.32 -37.00
C ASP A 37 40.98 22.81 -36.99
N GLU A 38 42.11 22.40 -37.57
CA GLU A 38 42.61 21.04 -37.61
C GLU A 38 42.89 20.37 -36.25
N VAL A 39 43.40 21.10 -35.24
CA VAL A 39 43.67 20.57 -33.89
C VAL A 39 42.37 20.37 -33.11
N ALA A 40 41.49 21.36 -33.13
CA ALA A 40 40.17 21.27 -32.50
C ALA A 40 39.35 20.12 -33.11
N GLU A 41 39.38 19.97 -34.44
CA GLU A 41 38.70 18.88 -35.17
C GLU A 41 39.31 17.50 -34.86
N ARG A 42 40.64 17.41 -34.68
CA ARG A 42 41.29 16.18 -34.22
C ARG A 42 40.83 15.82 -32.81
N LEU A 43 40.81 16.77 -31.88
CA LEU A 43 40.43 16.55 -30.49
C LEU A 43 38.93 16.24 -30.34
N ARG A 44 38.06 16.89 -31.13
CA ARG A 44 36.63 16.54 -31.24
C ARG A 44 36.44 15.08 -31.66
N ARG A 45 37.18 14.61 -32.66
CA ARG A 45 37.15 13.19 -33.07
C ARG A 45 37.58 12.25 -31.94
N ILE A 46 38.54 12.65 -31.10
CA ILE A 46 38.95 11.87 -29.92
C ILE A 46 37.84 11.89 -28.85
N LEU A 47 37.22 13.04 -28.58
CA LEU A 47 36.08 13.15 -27.66
C LEU A 47 34.92 12.26 -28.07
N ASN A 48 34.50 12.31 -29.34
CA ASN A 48 33.42 11.48 -29.85
C ASN A 48 33.72 9.97 -29.68
N LYS A 49 34.94 9.54 -30.02
CA LYS A 49 35.37 8.15 -29.80
C LYS A 49 35.40 7.77 -28.32
N GLY A 50 35.91 8.67 -27.47
CA GLY A 50 35.99 8.45 -26.02
C GLY A 50 34.61 8.38 -25.37
N LEU A 51 33.68 9.24 -25.76
CA LEU A 51 32.28 9.24 -25.32
C LEU A 51 31.56 7.96 -25.76
N ARG A 52 31.73 7.53 -27.01
CA ARG A 52 31.20 6.25 -27.47
C ARG A 52 31.74 5.09 -26.64
N ALA A 53 33.06 5.05 -26.39
CA ALA A 53 33.67 4.02 -25.55
C ALA A 53 33.14 4.06 -24.10
N TYR A 54 32.95 5.26 -23.54
CA TYR A 54 32.41 5.46 -22.19
C TYR A 54 30.98 4.89 -22.08
N ARG A 55 30.12 5.16 -23.06
CA ARG A 55 28.72 4.71 -23.09
C ARG A 55 28.58 3.20 -23.27
N HIS A 56 29.41 2.59 -24.10
CA HIS A 56 29.46 1.13 -24.23
C HIS A 56 30.23 0.45 -23.08
N HIS A 57 30.36 1.11 -21.91
CA HIS A 57 31.04 0.63 -20.71
C HIS A 57 32.49 0.15 -20.93
N ASN A 58 33.13 0.57 -22.02
CA ASN A 58 34.55 0.31 -22.28
C ASN A 58 35.39 1.42 -21.63
N LEU A 59 35.36 1.45 -20.29
CA LEU A 59 36.01 2.49 -19.49
C LEU A 59 37.54 2.55 -19.70
N GLY A 60 38.17 1.41 -20.04
CA GLY A 60 39.60 1.35 -20.34
C GLY A 60 39.95 2.12 -21.61
N GLU A 61 39.19 1.90 -22.69
CA GLU A 61 39.37 2.61 -23.96
C GLU A 61 38.98 4.09 -23.84
N ALA A 62 37.88 4.39 -23.14
CA ALA A 62 37.48 5.76 -22.87
C ALA A 62 38.58 6.52 -22.12
N LYS A 63 39.15 5.93 -21.06
CA LYS A 63 40.25 6.51 -20.29
C LYS A 63 41.50 6.71 -21.14
N ARG A 64 41.83 5.75 -22.01
CA ARG A 64 42.96 5.85 -22.95
C ARG A 64 42.77 7.02 -23.90
N LEU A 65 41.60 7.13 -24.54
CA LEU A 65 41.27 8.18 -25.49
C LEU A 65 41.23 9.57 -24.85
N PHE A 66 40.63 9.71 -23.67
CA PHE A 66 40.63 11.00 -22.97
C PHE A 66 42.03 11.41 -22.49
N SER A 67 42.86 10.45 -22.08
CA SER A 67 44.27 10.72 -21.74
C SER A 67 45.10 11.14 -22.97
N GLU A 68 44.86 10.50 -24.12
CA GLU A 68 45.47 10.87 -25.41
C GLU A 68 45.03 12.27 -25.85
N GLY A 69 43.75 12.57 -25.71
CA GLY A 69 43.19 13.90 -26.00
C GLY A 69 43.75 14.99 -25.10
N LYS A 70 43.89 14.72 -23.80
CA LYS A 70 44.53 15.63 -22.84
C LYS A 70 45.97 15.94 -23.25
N GLY A 71 46.78 14.90 -23.47
CA GLY A 71 48.18 15.09 -23.90
C GLY A 71 48.29 15.83 -25.24
N GLY A 72 47.40 15.54 -26.19
CA GLY A 72 47.35 16.26 -27.47
C GLY A 72 46.94 17.73 -27.34
N ALA A 73 46.11 18.08 -26.37
CA ALA A 73 45.76 19.46 -26.05
C ALA A 73 46.93 20.18 -25.34
N ASP A 74 47.59 19.52 -24.39
CA ASP A 74 48.79 20.03 -23.70
C ASP A 74 49.93 20.32 -24.70
N ASP A 75 50.21 19.37 -25.60
CA ASP A 75 51.24 19.51 -26.65
C ASP A 75 50.94 20.67 -27.62
N ALA A 76 49.66 20.99 -27.81
CA ALA A 76 49.21 22.12 -28.63
C ALA A 76 49.15 23.45 -27.85
N GLY A 77 49.46 23.44 -26.54
CA GLY A 77 49.32 24.60 -25.66
C GLY A 77 47.87 25.01 -25.39
N TRP A 78 46.91 24.10 -25.58
CA TRP A 78 45.49 24.38 -25.44
C TRP A 78 44.96 23.96 -24.06
N GLU A 79 45.28 24.76 -23.04
CA GLU A 79 44.97 24.49 -21.64
C GLU A 79 43.48 24.16 -21.43
N ARG A 80 42.58 24.92 -22.06
CA ARG A 80 41.12 24.72 -21.96
C ARG A 80 40.65 23.38 -22.53
N GLY A 81 41.28 22.92 -23.61
CA GLY A 81 41.02 21.60 -24.17
C GLY A 81 41.49 20.50 -23.23
N ALA A 82 42.66 20.68 -22.61
CA ALA A 82 43.20 19.74 -21.62
C ALA A 82 42.28 19.63 -20.39
N ASP A 83 41.75 20.74 -19.90
CA ASP A 83 40.79 20.78 -18.79
C ASP A 83 39.49 20.02 -19.12
N LEU A 84 38.98 20.14 -20.35
CA LEU A 84 37.82 19.37 -20.81
C LEU A 84 38.09 17.86 -20.76
N PHE A 85 39.23 17.40 -21.28
CA PHE A 85 39.59 15.97 -21.21
C PHE A 85 39.85 15.50 -19.77
N GLU A 86 40.45 16.34 -18.92
CA GLU A 86 40.64 16.03 -17.50
C GLU A 86 39.31 15.89 -16.77
N SER A 87 38.34 16.76 -17.06
CA SER A 87 36.99 16.64 -16.51
C SER A 87 36.34 15.31 -16.89
N ALA A 88 36.44 14.87 -18.14
CA ALA A 88 35.92 13.59 -18.61
C ALA A 88 36.59 12.39 -17.89
N LEU A 89 37.89 12.48 -17.61
CA LEU A 89 38.60 11.49 -16.79
C LEU A 89 38.09 11.47 -15.34
N PHE A 90 37.82 12.62 -14.74
CA PHE A 90 37.22 12.70 -13.41
C PHE A 90 35.81 12.10 -13.37
N ILE A 91 34.99 12.27 -14.42
CA ILE A 91 33.68 11.60 -14.54
C ILE A 91 33.85 10.07 -14.50
N ILE A 92 34.79 9.50 -15.29
CA ILE A 92 35.06 8.05 -15.29
C ILE A 92 35.46 7.56 -13.90
N GLU A 93 36.19 8.37 -13.14
CA GLU A 93 36.70 8.02 -11.82
C GLU A 93 35.69 8.33 -10.69
N GLY A 94 34.49 8.83 -11.02
CA GLY A 94 33.46 9.19 -10.04
C GLY A 94 33.80 10.44 -9.21
N ARG A 95 34.76 11.26 -9.66
CA ARG A 95 35.20 12.50 -8.99
C ARG A 95 34.38 13.69 -9.50
N TYR A 96 33.07 13.63 -9.34
CA TYR A 96 32.11 14.55 -9.98
C TYR A 96 32.35 16.02 -9.60
N GLU A 97 32.62 16.34 -8.33
CA GLU A 97 32.83 17.71 -7.86
C GLU A 97 34.08 18.36 -8.49
N ARG A 98 35.14 17.57 -8.71
CA ARG A 98 36.35 18.06 -9.39
C ARG A 98 36.08 18.32 -10.87
N SER A 99 35.31 17.45 -11.51
CA SER A 99 34.87 17.64 -12.89
C SER A 99 34.05 18.91 -13.03
N ILE A 100 33.07 19.12 -12.14
CA ILE A 100 32.18 20.29 -12.16
C ILE A 100 33.01 21.57 -12.02
N GLY A 101 33.96 21.63 -11.06
CA GLY A 101 34.78 22.83 -10.85
C GLY A 101 35.60 23.25 -12.08
N LEU A 102 36.17 22.28 -12.82
CA LEU A 102 36.86 22.57 -14.08
C LEU A 102 35.87 23.07 -15.15
N LEU A 103 34.74 22.37 -15.29
CA LEU A 103 33.76 22.65 -16.34
C LEU A 103 33.01 23.98 -16.14
N GLU A 104 32.72 24.38 -14.91
CA GLU A 104 32.11 25.69 -14.61
C GLU A 104 32.97 26.85 -15.10
N SER A 105 34.30 26.76 -14.92
CA SER A 105 35.23 27.77 -15.45
C SER A 105 35.29 27.80 -16.97
N LEU A 106 35.10 26.66 -17.64
CA LEU A 106 35.12 26.55 -19.09
C LEU A 106 33.85 27.11 -19.75
N VAL A 107 32.68 26.92 -19.12
CA VAL A 107 31.40 27.36 -19.70
C VAL A 107 31.10 28.85 -19.51
N GLU A 108 31.84 29.54 -18.63
CA GLU A 108 31.77 30.99 -18.46
C GLU A 108 32.42 31.77 -19.63
N ASP A 109 33.29 31.12 -20.42
CA ASP A 109 33.96 31.74 -21.56
C ASP A 109 33.21 31.48 -22.88
N ALA A 110 32.62 32.54 -23.44
CA ALA A 110 31.85 32.50 -24.67
C ALA A 110 32.67 32.16 -25.95
N GLY A 111 34.00 32.06 -25.86
CA GLY A 111 34.90 31.76 -26.98
C GLY A 111 35.34 30.30 -27.09
N PHE A 112 34.89 29.40 -26.22
CA PHE A 112 35.30 27.99 -26.25
C PHE A 112 34.58 27.18 -27.34
N SER A 113 35.32 26.53 -28.24
CA SER A 113 34.79 25.84 -29.43
C SER A 113 34.26 24.42 -29.20
N LEU A 114 34.38 23.89 -27.98
CA LEU A 114 33.84 22.58 -27.57
C LEU A 114 32.82 22.72 -26.43
N LEU A 115 32.09 23.84 -26.44
CA LEU A 115 31.18 24.22 -25.37
C LEU A 115 30.05 23.20 -25.17
N GLY A 116 29.56 22.58 -26.24
CA GLY A 116 28.56 21.51 -26.15
C GLY A 116 29.05 20.31 -25.33
N TYR A 117 30.29 19.87 -25.55
CA TYR A 117 30.91 18.78 -24.77
C TYR A 117 31.11 19.17 -23.31
N ALA A 118 31.55 20.40 -23.04
CA ALA A 118 31.71 20.89 -21.67
C ALA A 118 30.37 20.89 -20.92
N TYR A 119 29.30 21.41 -21.54
CA TYR A 119 27.97 21.38 -20.97
C TYR A 119 27.41 19.96 -20.80
N TYR A 120 27.71 19.04 -21.72
CA TYR A 120 27.35 17.63 -21.59
C TYR A 120 28.00 17.01 -20.34
N PHE A 121 29.33 17.09 -20.22
CA PHE A 121 30.04 16.54 -19.05
C PHE A 121 29.63 17.24 -17.75
N LEU A 122 29.30 18.54 -17.81
CA LEU A 122 28.81 19.28 -16.64
C LEU A 122 27.45 18.73 -16.21
N GLY A 123 26.59 18.40 -17.19
CA GLY A 123 25.33 17.70 -16.97
C GLY A 123 25.53 16.34 -16.29
N ILE A 124 26.44 15.52 -16.79
CA ILE A 124 26.78 14.22 -16.17
C ILE A 124 27.32 14.40 -14.74
N GLY A 125 28.24 15.35 -14.53
CA GLY A 125 28.80 15.65 -13.22
C GLY A 125 27.74 16.07 -12.21
N LYS A 126 26.89 17.03 -12.59
CA LYS A 126 25.77 17.52 -11.77
C LYS A 126 24.78 16.41 -11.43
N LYS A 127 24.47 15.53 -12.40
CA LYS A 127 23.66 14.33 -12.15
C LYS A 127 24.34 13.44 -11.11
N GLY A 128 25.64 13.22 -11.22
CA GLY A 128 26.43 12.38 -10.30
C GLY A 128 26.40 12.85 -8.83
N VAL A 129 26.28 14.17 -8.60
CA VAL A 129 26.12 14.75 -7.25
C VAL A 129 24.65 14.93 -6.82
N GLY A 130 23.70 14.53 -7.66
CA GLY A 130 22.26 14.63 -7.40
C GLY A 130 21.61 15.98 -7.72
N ASP A 131 22.32 16.91 -8.37
CA ASP A 131 21.76 18.16 -8.88
C ASP A 131 21.07 17.93 -10.23
N TYR A 132 19.86 17.36 -10.19
CA TYR A 132 19.12 17.01 -11.39
C TYR A 132 18.65 18.21 -12.23
N GLU A 133 18.27 19.32 -11.60
CA GLU A 133 17.81 20.51 -12.32
C GLU A 133 18.98 21.21 -13.01
N GLY A 134 20.11 21.39 -12.31
CA GLY A 134 21.32 21.93 -12.91
C GLY A 134 21.91 21.01 -13.98
N ALA A 135 21.76 19.69 -13.83
CA ALA A 135 22.13 18.72 -14.87
C ALA A 135 21.28 18.89 -16.14
N ILE A 136 19.95 18.96 -16.00
CA ILE A 136 19.02 19.18 -17.13
C ILE A 136 19.33 20.50 -17.83
N ASP A 137 19.58 21.58 -17.09
CA ASP A 137 19.89 22.88 -17.69
C ASP A 137 21.22 22.83 -18.45
N SER A 138 22.25 22.20 -17.88
CA SER A 138 23.54 22.02 -18.57
C SER A 138 23.38 21.18 -19.84
N LEU A 139 22.64 20.07 -19.78
CA LEU A 139 22.34 19.25 -20.96
C LEU A 139 21.55 20.02 -22.02
N ARG A 140 20.62 20.89 -21.63
CA ARG A 140 19.93 21.78 -22.60
C ARG A 140 20.87 22.80 -23.24
N PHE A 141 21.80 23.36 -22.48
CA PHE A 141 22.80 24.27 -23.03
C PHE A 141 23.73 23.56 -24.02
N SER A 142 24.05 22.27 -23.81
CA SER A 142 24.84 21.51 -24.79
C SER A 142 24.19 21.48 -26.19
N LEU A 143 22.86 21.43 -26.25
CA LEU A 143 22.08 21.41 -27.49
C LEU A 143 22.08 22.75 -28.24
N SER A 144 22.61 23.82 -27.63
CA SER A 144 22.71 25.14 -28.27
C SER A 144 23.98 25.32 -29.10
N ASP A 145 24.95 24.44 -28.94
CA ASP A 145 26.18 24.40 -29.73
C ASP A 145 25.90 23.65 -31.06
N LEU A 146 26.08 24.35 -32.19
CA LEU A 146 25.82 23.79 -33.52
C LEU A 146 26.92 22.83 -34.00
N GLU A 147 28.08 22.85 -33.36
CA GLU A 147 29.21 21.99 -33.69
C GLU A 147 29.30 20.77 -32.76
N TYR A 148 28.34 20.63 -31.84
CA TYR A 148 28.22 19.50 -30.95
C TYR A 148 27.46 18.36 -31.61
N ASP A 149 28.17 17.25 -31.83
CA ASP A 149 27.61 16.07 -32.51
C ASP A 149 26.89 15.11 -31.55
N GLY A 150 26.91 15.37 -30.23
CA GLY A 150 26.34 14.49 -29.20
C GLY A 150 24.88 14.82 -28.82
N ILE A 151 24.08 15.26 -29.79
CA ILE A 151 22.72 15.78 -29.55
C ILE A 151 21.84 14.67 -28.96
N GLY A 152 21.85 13.48 -29.56
CA GLY A 152 21.11 12.32 -29.08
C GLY A 152 21.50 11.91 -27.67
N GLU A 153 22.79 11.98 -27.33
CA GLU A 153 23.33 11.66 -26.01
C GLU A 153 22.83 12.63 -24.94
N SER A 154 22.77 13.92 -25.24
CA SER A 154 22.24 14.91 -24.30
C SER A 154 20.75 14.69 -24.03
N TRP A 155 19.99 14.31 -25.05
CA TRP A 155 18.58 13.93 -24.91
C TRP A 155 18.41 12.64 -24.10
N GLU A 156 19.21 11.62 -24.36
CA GLU A 156 19.23 10.37 -23.60
C GLU A 156 19.44 10.64 -22.09
N GLN A 157 20.43 11.45 -21.74
CA GLN A 157 20.75 11.76 -20.35
C GLN A 157 19.64 12.53 -19.64
N MET A 158 19.00 13.49 -20.32
CA MET A 158 17.79 14.14 -19.79
C MET A 158 16.65 13.13 -19.62
N GLY A 159 16.51 12.19 -20.56
CA GLY A 159 15.53 11.11 -20.49
C GLY A 159 15.73 10.22 -19.26
N ILE A 160 16.97 9.83 -18.98
CA ILE A 160 17.32 9.06 -17.77
C ILE A 160 16.99 9.86 -16.51
N ILE A 161 17.34 11.15 -16.44
CA ILE A 161 17.03 12.00 -15.28
C ILE A 161 15.50 12.08 -15.07
N TYR A 162 14.72 12.30 -16.12
CA TYR A 162 13.26 12.32 -16.00
C TYR A 162 12.68 10.96 -15.59
N PHE A 163 13.27 9.86 -16.04
CA PHE A 163 12.88 8.51 -15.62
C PHE A 163 13.16 8.30 -14.12
N GLU A 164 14.33 8.70 -13.63
CA GLU A 164 14.69 8.65 -12.19
C GLU A 164 13.78 9.53 -11.33
N LYS A 165 13.26 10.64 -11.88
CA LYS A 165 12.25 11.49 -11.24
C LYS A 165 10.80 10.97 -11.38
N SER A 166 10.60 9.79 -11.96
CA SER A 166 9.28 9.22 -12.27
C SER A 166 8.40 10.08 -13.21
N GLU A 167 9.00 11.01 -13.96
CA GLU A 167 8.32 11.85 -14.97
C GLU A 167 8.31 11.12 -16.33
N PHE A 168 7.63 9.96 -16.39
CA PHE A 168 7.75 9.00 -17.49
C PHE A 168 7.42 9.56 -18.89
N GLU A 169 6.39 10.40 -19.04
CA GLU A 169 6.06 10.97 -20.36
C GLU A 169 7.13 11.94 -20.85
N ARG A 170 7.84 12.63 -19.94
CA ARG A 170 8.97 13.49 -20.31
C ARG A 170 10.18 12.66 -20.67
N ALA A 171 10.44 11.58 -19.93
CA ALA A 171 11.49 10.64 -20.24
C ALA A 171 11.32 10.08 -21.66
N VAL A 172 10.11 9.57 -21.97
CA VAL A 172 9.77 9.05 -23.32
C VAL A 172 10.04 10.10 -24.39
N ARG A 173 9.57 11.35 -24.22
CA ARG A 173 9.84 12.42 -25.20
C ARG A 173 11.34 12.67 -25.41
N CYS A 174 12.14 12.68 -24.34
CA CYS A 174 13.57 12.89 -24.48
C CYS A 174 14.23 11.73 -25.26
N PHE A 175 13.87 10.48 -24.98
CA PHE A 175 14.37 9.35 -25.77
C PHE A 175 13.87 9.35 -27.23
N GLU A 176 12.66 9.83 -27.50
CA GLU A 176 12.17 10.02 -28.87
C GLU A 176 12.96 11.09 -29.63
N GLU A 177 13.35 12.19 -28.97
CA GLU A 177 14.27 13.19 -29.55
C GLU A 177 15.67 12.62 -29.76
N ALA A 178 16.16 11.78 -28.85
CA ALA A 178 17.44 11.08 -29.03
C ALA A 178 17.42 10.17 -30.26
N LEU A 179 16.34 9.41 -30.44
CA LEU A 179 16.12 8.53 -31.59
C LEU A 179 15.89 9.29 -32.92
N ALA A 180 15.62 10.59 -32.87
CA ALA A 180 15.47 11.44 -34.06
C ALA A 180 16.82 11.96 -34.58
N ASP A 181 17.89 11.82 -33.79
CA ASP A 181 19.25 12.16 -34.21
C ASP A 181 19.88 10.99 -34.99
N ASP A 182 20.24 11.24 -36.25
CA ASP A 182 20.87 10.25 -37.14
C ASP A 182 22.25 9.80 -36.64
N ASN A 183 22.90 10.59 -35.77
CA ASN A 183 24.20 10.26 -35.19
C ASN A 183 24.09 9.44 -33.89
N TYR A 184 22.88 9.27 -33.35
CA TYR A 184 22.66 8.52 -32.12
C TYR A 184 22.91 7.03 -32.34
N ASP A 185 23.86 6.47 -31.59
CA ASP A 185 24.39 5.12 -31.79
C ASP A 185 23.92 4.09 -30.75
N SER A 186 23.01 4.48 -29.86
CA SER A 186 22.44 3.59 -28.82
C SER A 186 20.91 3.42 -28.92
N PRO A 187 20.30 3.26 -30.12
CA PRO A 187 18.85 3.20 -30.26
C PRO A 187 18.22 2.00 -29.54
N GLY A 188 18.94 0.88 -29.40
CA GLY A 188 18.50 -0.27 -28.62
C GLY A 188 18.24 0.06 -27.15
N PHE A 189 19.18 0.77 -26.52
CA PHE A 189 19.06 1.23 -25.14
C PHE A 189 17.91 2.23 -24.96
N ALA A 190 17.76 3.19 -25.89
CA ALA A 190 16.64 4.14 -25.87
C ALA A 190 15.28 3.42 -25.97
N TYR A 191 15.11 2.48 -26.90
CA TYR A 191 13.87 1.71 -27.00
C TYR A 191 13.58 0.86 -25.76
N TYR A 192 14.61 0.26 -25.15
CA TYR A 192 14.45 -0.48 -23.90
C TYR A 192 13.96 0.45 -22.76
N THR A 193 14.55 1.63 -22.63
CA THR A 193 14.18 2.59 -21.57
C THR A 193 12.81 3.22 -21.80
N ILE A 194 12.43 3.52 -23.05
CA ILE A 194 11.05 3.89 -23.42
C ILE A 194 10.08 2.76 -23.01
N GLY A 195 10.48 1.50 -23.21
CA GLY A 195 9.73 0.34 -22.77
C GLY A 195 9.48 0.34 -21.26
N ASN A 196 10.54 0.55 -20.47
CA ASN A 196 10.45 0.62 -19.00
C ASN A 196 9.57 1.81 -18.56
N ALA A 197 9.73 2.99 -19.16
CA ALA A 197 8.92 4.16 -18.84
C ALA A 197 7.43 3.92 -19.08
N ASN A 198 7.09 3.28 -20.20
CA ASN A 198 5.71 2.89 -20.51
C ASN A 198 5.20 1.79 -19.58
N LEU A 199 6.06 0.84 -19.16
CA LEU A 199 5.69 -0.20 -18.20
C LEU A 199 5.29 0.41 -16.84
N GLU A 200 6.09 1.34 -16.31
CA GLU A 200 5.80 2.04 -15.06
C GLU A 200 4.58 2.96 -15.16
N ALA A 201 4.36 3.56 -16.34
CA ALA A 201 3.14 4.32 -16.66
C ALA A 201 1.91 3.43 -16.92
N ASN A 202 2.02 2.10 -16.80
CA ASN A 202 0.98 1.10 -17.08
C ASN A 202 0.51 1.03 -18.56
N ASN A 203 1.29 1.59 -19.49
CA ASN A 203 1.08 1.52 -20.95
C ASN A 203 1.72 0.23 -21.51
N TYR A 204 1.12 -0.92 -21.21
CA TYR A 204 1.75 -2.23 -21.43
C TYR A 204 1.96 -2.59 -22.91
N GLU A 205 1.04 -2.20 -23.80
CA GLU A 205 1.16 -2.44 -25.24
C GLU A 205 2.33 -1.67 -25.86
N GLU A 206 2.46 -0.40 -25.51
CA GLU A 206 3.55 0.49 -25.92
C GLU A 206 4.90 0.01 -25.36
N ALA A 207 4.91 -0.46 -24.11
CA ALA A 207 6.09 -1.08 -23.52
C ALA A 207 6.56 -2.30 -24.31
N LEU A 208 5.64 -3.22 -24.60
CA LEU A 208 5.93 -4.44 -25.38
C LEU A 208 6.44 -4.14 -26.79
N GLU A 209 5.90 -3.11 -27.45
CA GLU A 209 6.38 -2.70 -28.77
C GLU A 209 7.80 -2.12 -28.71
N SER A 210 8.08 -1.31 -27.68
CA SER A 210 9.41 -0.72 -27.48
C SER A 210 10.47 -1.77 -27.17
N TYR A 211 10.16 -2.77 -26.35
CA TYR A 211 11.06 -3.90 -26.11
C TYR A 211 11.35 -4.72 -27.38
N ARG A 212 10.37 -4.90 -28.29
CA ARG A 212 10.61 -5.58 -29.57
C ARG A 212 11.56 -4.79 -30.48
N LYS A 213 11.43 -3.46 -30.48
CA LYS A 213 12.35 -2.59 -31.21
C LYS A 213 13.75 -2.69 -30.63
N ALA A 214 13.91 -2.62 -29.31
CA ALA A 214 15.20 -2.81 -28.64
C ALA A 214 15.85 -4.15 -29.04
N LEU A 215 15.10 -5.25 -28.99
CA LEU A 215 15.57 -6.58 -29.40
C LEU A 215 15.89 -6.71 -30.91
N SER A 216 15.41 -5.79 -31.74
CA SER A 216 15.71 -5.74 -33.18
C SER A 216 16.87 -4.79 -33.50
N SER A 217 17.30 -4.00 -32.53
CA SER A 217 18.40 -3.04 -32.69
C SER A 217 19.75 -3.75 -32.60
N PRO A 218 20.65 -3.57 -33.59
CA PRO A 218 21.95 -4.25 -33.61
C PRO A 218 22.89 -3.90 -32.44
N ASP A 219 22.70 -2.74 -31.82
CA ASP A 219 23.49 -2.24 -30.67
C ASP A 219 23.01 -2.82 -29.32
N PHE A 220 21.86 -3.50 -29.28
CA PHE A 220 21.31 -4.02 -28.04
C PHE A 220 21.91 -5.38 -27.67
N ASP A 221 22.89 -5.36 -26.77
CA ASP A 221 23.70 -6.52 -26.37
C ASP A 221 23.21 -7.25 -25.11
N THR A 222 22.13 -6.75 -24.49
CA THR A 222 21.52 -7.32 -23.28
C THR A 222 20.08 -7.85 -23.49
N PRO A 223 19.83 -8.75 -24.47
CA PRO A 223 18.47 -9.21 -24.80
C PRO A 223 17.73 -9.86 -23.63
N GLY A 224 18.45 -10.42 -22.65
CA GLY A 224 17.87 -11.05 -21.46
C GLY A 224 17.01 -10.09 -20.63
N VAL A 225 17.45 -8.84 -20.44
CA VAL A 225 16.68 -7.86 -19.63
C VAL A 225 15.40 -7.41 -20.33
N ALA A 226 15.42 -7.30 -21.67
CA ALA A 226 14.22 -6.98 -22.43
C ALA A 226 13.20 -8.13 -22.38
N TRP A 227 13.64 -9.38 -22.47
CA TRP A 227 12.75 -10.54 -22.30
C TRP A 227 12.14 -10.60 -20.89
N ASP A 228 12.90 -10.30 -19.83
CA ASP A 228 12.38 -10.23 -18.46
C ASP A 228 11.34 -9.11 -18.32
N SER A 229 11.64 -7.91 -18.82
CA SER A 229 10.69 -6.77 -18.81
C SER A 229 9.41 -7.06 -19.62
N MET A 230 9.50 -7.76 -20.76
CA MET A 230 8.32 -8.24 -21.48
C MET A 230 7.50 -9.23 -20.66
N GLY A 231 8.15 -10.13 -19.92
CA GLY A 231 7.49 -11.04 -18.97
C GLY A 231 6.73 -10.27 -17.90
N LEU A 232 7.34 -9.23 -17.34
CA LEU A 232 6.71 -8.35 -16.33
C LEU A 232 5.51 -7.60 -16.89
N ALA A 233 5.58 -7.09 -18.13
CA ALA A 233 4.44 -6.48 -18.80
C ALA A 233 3.25 -7.45 -18.94
N TYR A 234 3.50 -8.69 -19.38
CA TYR A 234 2.44 -9.70 -19.47
C TYR A 234 1.90 -10.13 -18.11
N PHE A 235 2.76 -10.22 -17.08
CA PHE A 235 2.34 -10.48 -15.71
C PHE A 235 1.39 -9.39 -15.19
N LYS A 236 1.72 -8.11 -15.37
CA LYS A 236 0.89 -6.96 -14.97
C LYS A 236 -0.45 -6.93 -15.72
N LYS A 237 -0.48 -7.39 -16.97
CA LYS A 237 -1.71 -7.62 -17.75
C LYS A 237 -2.54 -8.83 -17.29
N GLY A 238 -1.97 -9.70 -16.45
CA GLY A 238 -2.59 -10.94 -15.99
C GLY A 238 -2.47 -12.14 -16.95
N ASP A 239 -1.65 -12.03 -18.01
CA ASP A 239 -1.38 -13.12 -18.95
C ASP A 239 -0.16 -13.93 -18.47
N PHE A 240 -0.43 -14.86 -17.54
CA PHE A 240 0.62 -15.59 -16.82
C PHE A 240 1.37 -16.59 -17.71
N GLU A 241 0.71 -17.17 -18.72
CA GLU A 241 1.34 -18.07 -19.68
C GLU A 241 2.39 -17.34 -20.52
N LYS A 242 2.06 -16.15 -21.04
CA LYS A 242 3.05 -15.35 -21.76
C LYS A 242 4.15 -14.84 -20.84
N ALA A 243 3.82 -14.43 -19.62
CA ALA A 243 4.82 -14.01 -18.65
C ALA A 243 5.89 -15.11 -18.44
N ILE A 244 5.46 -16.34 -18.15
CA ILE A 244 6.36 -17.50 -17.99
C ILE A 244 7.20 -17.75 -19.24
N ASN A 245 6.61 -17.67 -20.43
CA ASN A 245 7.33 -17.86 -21.70
C ASN A 245 8.46 -16.84 -21.87
N PHE A 246 8.19 -15.55 -21.60
CA PHE A 246 9.18 -14.49 -21.74
C PHE A 246 10.27 -14.55 -20.64
N TYR A 247 9.92 -14.85 -19.40
CA TYR A 247 10.92 -15.12 -18.37
C TYR A 247 11.81 -16.32 -18.72
N SER A 248 11.24 -17.38 -19.30
CA SER A 248 12.01 -18.54 -19.75
C SER A 248 12.96 -18.20 -20.90
N LYS A 249 12.55 -17.30 -21.80
CA LYS A 249 13.44 -16.76 -22.84
C LYS A 249 14.58 -15.93 -22.28
N ALA A 250 14.31 -15.10 -21.27
CA ALA A 250 15.36 -14.35 -20.56
C ALA A 250 16.39 -15.30 -19.96
N LEU A 251 15.93 -16.33 -19.24
CA LEU A 251 16.80 -17.35 -18.62
C LEU A 251 17.54 -18.24 -19.61
N ALA A 252 17.03 -18.41 -20.84
CA ALA A 252 17.70 -19.14 -21.92
C ALA A 252 18.71 -18.27 -22.70
N THR A 253 18.73 -16.96 -22.43
CA THR A 253 19.66 -16.03 -23.09
C THR A 253 21.08 -16.27 -22.55
N PRO A 254 22.08 -16.53 -23.42
CA PRO A 254 23.46 -16.69 -22.98
C PRO A 254 23.95 -15.47 -22.21
N ASN A 255 24.68 -15.69 -21.11
CA ASN A 255 25.23 -14.63 -20.25
C ASN A 255 24.19 -13.64 -19.69
N TYR A 256 22.94 -14.06 -19.47
CA TYR A 256 21.97 -13.21 -18.77
C TYR A 256 22.47 -12.90 -17.35
N GLU A 257 22.76 -11.63 -17.07
CA GLU A 257 23.46 -11.19 -15.85
C GLU A 257 22.55 -11.16 -14.61
N THR A 258 21.23 -10.99 -14.81
CA THR A 258 20.25 -10.75 -13.73
C THR A 258 19.16 -11.85 -13.62
N PRO A 259 19.49 -13.16 -13.67
CA PRO A 259 18.50 -14.24 -13.66
C PRO A 259 17.71 -14.33 -12.35
N GLY A 260 18.22 -13.75 -11.26
CA GLY A 260 17.51 -13.63 -9.97
C GLY A 260 16.15 -12.94 -10.09
N TYR A 261 16.05 -11.91 -10.93
CA TYR A 261 14.81 -11.17 -11.16
C TYR A 261 13.78 -12.02 -11.91
N ALA A 262 14.19 -12.69 -12.98
CA ALA A 262 13.33 -13.60 -13.73
C ALA A 262 12.86 -14.79 -12.87
N TRP A 263 13.74 -15.40 -12.07
CA TRP A 263 13.35 -16.47 -11.13
C TRP A 263 12.37 -15.97 -10.06
N PHE A 264 12.60 -14.78 -9.49
CA PHE A 264 11.67 -14.19 -8.53
C PHE A 264 10.30 -13.96 -9.15
N ASN A 265 10.27 -13.33 -10.33
CA ASN A 265 9.04 -13.07 -11.07
C ASN A 265 8.29 -14.35 -11.42
N MET A 266 8.99 -15.39 -11.92
CA MET A 266 8.40 -16.70 -12.15
C MET A 266 7.83 -17.30 -10.87
N GLY A 267 8.54 -17.22 -9.75
CA GLY A 267 8.05 -17.66 -8.44
C GLY A 267 6.71 -17.00 -8.07
N VAL A 268 6.59 -15.69 -8.28
CA VAL A 268 5.35 -14.94 -8.04
C VAL A 268 4.25 -15.39 -9.00
N VAL A 269 4.56 -15.59 -10.29
CA VAL A 269 3.58 -16.04 -11.28
C VAL A 269 3.06 -17.43 -10.93
N TYR A 270 3.94 -18.39 -10.62
CA TYR A 270 3.53 -19.75 -10.23
C TYR A 270 2.74 -19.75 -8.92
N GLN A 271 3.07 -18.88 -7.98
CA GLN A 271 2.29 -18.70 -6.76
C GLN A 271 0.87 -18.19 -7.08
N ARG A 272 0.72 -17.19 -7.96
CA ARG A 272 -0.60 -16.70 -8.41
C ARG A 272 -1.39 -17.74 -9.20
N LYS A 273 -0.69 -18.61 -9.94
CA LYS A 273 -1.27 -19.78 -10.61
C LYS A 273 -1.54 -20.95 -9.67
N GLU A 274 -1.26 -20.80 -8.37
CA GLU A 274 -1.47 -21.82 -7.36
C GLU A 274 -0.63 -23.10 -7.54
N LEU A 275 0.46 -23.01 -8.29
CA LEU A 275 1.43 -24.09 -8.52
C LEU A 275 2.59 -23.92 -7.53
N LEU A 276 2.35 -24.31 -6.28
CA LEU A 276 3.21 -23.98 -5.15
C LEU A 276 4.55 -24.71 -5.15
N GLU A 277 4.62 -25.89 -5.75
CA GLU A 277 5.86 -26.62 -6.00
C GLU A 277 6.81 -25.79 -6.87
N ASP A 278 6.34 -25.39 -8.05
CA ASP A 278 7.11 -24.60 -9.00
C ASP A 278 7.46 -23.23 -8.40
N ALA A 279 6.50 -22.58 -7.74
CA ALA A 279 6.70 -21.31 -7.07
C ALA A 279 7.86 -21.37 -6.07
N LEU A 280 7.88 -22.42 -5.23
CA LEU A 280 8.93 -22.61 -4.23
C LEU A 280 10.28 -22.89 -4.88
N GLU A 281 10.31 -23.68 -5.95
CA GLU A 281 11.54 -23.97 -6.69
C GLU A 281 12.16 -22.69 -7.26
N TYR A 282 11.37 -21.87 -7.95
CA TYR A 282 11.84 -20.62 -8.54
C TYR A 282 12.24 -19.59 -7.48
N MET A 283 11.51 -19.50 -6.36
CA MET A 283 11.90 -18.63 -5.25
C MET A 283 13.22 -19.06 -4.60
N ILE A 284 13.49 -20.36 -4.49
CA ILE A 284 14.78 -20.86 -3.99
C ILE A 284 15.92 -20.48 -4.94
N LYS A 285 15.73 -20.62 -6.26
CA LYS A 285 16.72 -20.18 -7.27
C LYS A 285 16.99 -18.67 -7.16
N ALA A 286 15.94 -17.86 -7.04
CA ALA A 286 16.05 -16.41 -6.86
C ALA A 286 16.85 -16.07 -5.59
N ARG A 287 16.53 -16.68 -4.46
CA ARG A 287 17.23 -16.49 -3.18
C ARG A 287 18.72 -16.79 -3.30
N ASP A 288 19.08 -17.93 -3.89
CA ASP A 288 20.47 -18.36 -3.97
C ASP A 288 21.31 -17.48 -4.94
N TRP A 289 20.66 -16.78 -5.86
CA TRP A 289 21.28 -15.73 -6.66
C TRP A 289 21.45 -14.43 -5.87
N TYR A 290 20.37 -13.93 -5.24
CA TYR A 290 20.42 -12.70 -4.45
C TYR A 290 21.42 -12.78 -3.30
N ARG A 291 21.58 -13.96 -2.66
CA ARG A 291 22.60 -14.16 -1.63
C ARG A 291 24.02 -13.82 -2.08
N ARG A 292 24.33 -14.00 -3.36
CA ARG A 292 25.66 -13.79 -3.93
C ARG A 292 25.85 -12.42 -4.57
N HIS A 293 24.78 -11.81 -5.06
CA HIS A 293 24.86 -10.60 -5.90
C HIS A 293 24.17 -9.38 -5.28
N GLU A 294 23.02 -9.57 -4.62
CA GLU A 294 22.23 -8.48 -4.02
C GLU A 294 21.61 -8.90 -2.66
N PRO A 295 22.42 -8.98 -1.58
CA PRO A 295 21.95 -9.50 -0.29
C PRO A 295 20.76 -8.74 0.31
N GLY A 296 20.60 -7.45 -0.03
CA GLY A 296 19.47 -6.63 0.42
C GLY A 296 18.09 -7.14 -0.02
N ARG A 297 18.01 -7.97 -1.09
CA ARG A 297 16.75 -8.54 -1.56
C ARG A 297 16.38 -9.89 -0.95
N ILE A 298 17.26 -10.51 -0.16
CA ILE A 298 17.05 -11.87 0.38
C ILE A 298 15.80 -11.92 1.27
N GLU A 299 15.61 -10.92 2.13
CA GLU A 299 14.50 -10.90 3.08
C GLU A 299 13.14 -10.94 2.37
N ARG A 300 13.01 -10.17 1.27
CA ARG A 300 11.84 -10.21 0.41
C ARG A 300 11.59 -11.60 -0.16
N VAL A 301 12.61 -12.30 -0.65
CA VAL A 301 12.42 -13.64 -1.22
C VAL A 301 12.09 -14.68 -0.15
N GLU A 302 12.71 -14.61 1.03
CA GLU A 302 12.41 -15.50 2.16
C GLU A 302 10.97 -15.36 2.67
N TYR A 303 10.38 -14.16 2.57
CA TYR A 303 8.95 -13.96 2.81
C TYR A 303 8.09 -14.81 1.89
N PHE A 304 8.31 -14.72 0.57
CA PHE A 304 7.55 -15.52 -0.41
C PHE A 304 7.76 -17.03 -0.21
N ILE A 305 8.99 -17.46 0.11
CA ILE A 305 9.27 -18.87 0.43
C ILE A 305 8.47 -19.33 1.65
N ARG A 306 8.40 -18.52 2.71
CA ARG A 306 7.67 -18.85 3.94
C ARG A 306 6.16 -18.91 3.68
N ASP A 307 5.62 -17.94 2.95
CA ASP A 307 4.22 -17.91 2.55
C ASP A 307 3.84 -19.11 1.67
N ILE A 308 4.62 -19.42 0.63
CA ILE A 308 4.39 -20.61 -0.23
C ILE A 308 4.41 -21.89 0.61
N LYS A 309 5.36 -22.06 1.53
CA LYS A 309 5.42 -23.22 2.44
C LYS A 309 4.18 -23.30 3.35
N GLN A 310 3.70 -22.17 3.85
CA GLN A 310 2.49 -22.09 4.65
C GLN A 310 1.26 -22.47 3.83
N GLN A 311 1.12 -21.96 2.62
CA GLN A 311 0.05 -22.33 1.69
C GLN A 311 0.07 -23.85 1.40
N LYS A 312 1.25 -24.44 1.16
CA LYS A 312 1.41 -25.90 1.00
C LYS A 312 0.99 -26.68 2.24
N ALA A 313 1.35 -26.21 3.43
CA ALA A 313 0.96 -26.83 4.69
C ALA A 313 -0.57 -26.79 4.88
N LEU A 314 -1.23 -25.68 4.57
CA LEU A 314 -2.68 -25.55 4.60
C LEU A 314 -3.36 -26.53 3.63
N ARG A 315 -2.83 -26.68 2.40
CA ARG A 315 -3.32 -27.66 1.41
C ARG A 315 -3.22 -29.09 1.91
N SER A 316 -2.07 -29.45 2.50
CA SER A 316 -1.86 -30.79 3.06
C SER A 316 -2.82 -31.12 4.20
N LYS A 317 -3.35 -30.10 4.90
CA LYS A 317 -4.36 -30.23 5.96
C LYS A 317 -5.81 -30.27 5.44
N GLY A 318 -6.04 -30.32 4.12
CA GLY A 318 -7.36 -30.55 3.50
C GLY A 318 -8.28 -29.31 3.44
N LEU A 319 -7.75 -28.11 3.64
CA LEU A 319 -8.49 -26.84 3.59
C LEU A 319 -8.86 -26.39 2.17
N THR A 320 -8.21 -26.95 1.14
CA THR A 320 -8.46 -26.58 -0.26
C THR A 320 -9.73 -27.16 -0.84
N LYS A 321 -10.21 -28.33 -0.40
CA LYS A 321 -11.42 -28.92 -1.01
C LYS A 321 -12.68 -28.07 -0.78
N ALA A 322 -12.75 -27.35 0.35
CA ALA A 322 -13.82 -26.41 0.66
C ALA A 322 -13.64 -25.05 -0.05
N ALA A 323 -12.39 -24.56 -0.16
CA ALA A 323 -12.08 -23.31 -0.85
C ALA A 323 -12.16 -23.43 -2.39
N GLU A 324 -11.84 -24.59 -2.96
CA GLU A 324 -11.88 -24.91 -4.39
C GLU A 324 -13.32 -25.10 -4.91
N GLU A 325 -14.22 -25.69 -4.10
CA GLU A 325 -15.64 -25.80 -4.45
C GLU A 325 -16.35 -24.44 -4.43
N VAL A 326 -15.90 -23.51 -3.57
CA VAL A 326 -16.42 -22.13 -3.47
C VAL A 326 -15.78 -21.20 -4.52
N LYS A 327 -14.48 -21.34 -4.82
CA LYS A 327 -13.81 -20.60 -5.91
C LYS A 327 -14.41 -20.86 -7.29
N LYS A 328 -15.00 -22.05 -7.51
CA LYS A 328 -15.75 -22.35 -8.74
C LYS A 328 -16.99 -21.47 -8.94
N ILE A 329 -17.42 -20.72 -7.92
CA ILE A 329 -18.66 -19.92 -7.94
C ILE A 329 -18.40 -18.40 -8.09
N SER A 330 -17.17 -17.90 -7.97
CA SER A 330 -16.92 -16.45 -8.00
C SER A 330 -15.70 -16.09 -8.85
N SER A 331 -15.95 -15.46 -10.00
CA SER A 331 -14.89 -14.85 -10.82
C SER A 331 -15.24 -13.41 -11.20
N LEU A 332 -14.24 -12.53 -11.00
CA LEU A 332 -14.08 -11.14 -11.48
C LEU A 332 -14.82 -10.07 -10.66
N ARG A 333 -14.30 -8.88 -10.35
CA ARG A 333 -12.97 -8.24 -10.44
C ARG A 333 -13.05 -7.00 -9.51
N ALA A 334 -11.92 -6.57 -8.97
CA ALA A 334 -11.80 -5.43 -8.04
C ALA A 334 -11.79 -4.06 -8.72
N THR A 335 -12.24 -3.03 -7.99
CA THR A 335 -11.82 -1.62 -8.14
C THR A 335 -11.78 -0.94 -6.77
N GLU A 336 -10.71 -0.21 -6.52
CA GLU A 336 -10.56 0.87 -5.52
C GLU A 336 -9.73 1.99 -6.20
N PRO A 337 -9.63 3.23 -5.67
CA PRO A 337 -10.11 3.71 -4.36
C PRO A 337 -10.96 5.01 -4.46
N ASP A 338 -11.58 5.39 -3.34
CA ASP A 338 -11.90 6.80 -3.07
C ASP A 338 -11.46 7.12 -1.63
N ASP A 339 -10.43 7.96 -1.50
CA ASP A 339 -9.91 8.52 -0.25
C ASP A 339 -10.54 9.90 0.01
N PRO A 340 -11.05 10.17 1.23
CA PRO A 340 -10.49 11.29 2.00
C PRO A 340 -10.55 11.02 3.52
N VAL A 341 -9.70 10.12 4.01
CA VAL A 341 -9.57 9.72 5.43
C VAL A 341 -8.82 10.78 6.26
N ASN A 342 -8.14 11.75 5.62
CA ASN A 342 -7.34 12.77 6.31
C ASN A 342 -8.10 14.04 6.77
N ARG A 343 -9.24 13.96 7.46
CA ARG A 343 -9.91 15.20 7.96
C ARG A 343 -10.36 15.27 9.41
N ILE A 344 -10.12 14.26 10.25
CA ILE A 344 -10.47 14.33 11.68
C ILE A 344 -9.28 14.57 12.61
N MET A 345 -8.06 14.15 12.23
CA MET A 345 -6.87 14.56 12.99
C MET A 345 -6.70 16.09 12.99
N ASP A 346 -7.16 16.77 11.93
CA ASP A 346 -7.28 18.24 11.87
C ASP A 346 -8.23 18.87 12.90
N ILE A 347 -9.24 18.12 13.39
CA ILE A 347 -10.23 18.63 14.34
C ILE A 347 -9.70 18.56 15.78
N LEU A 348 -8.91 17.52 16.07
CA LEU A 348 -8.38 17.30 17.42
C LEU A 348 -7.04 18.00 17.66
N VAL A 349 -6.29 18.35 16.60
CA VAL A 349 -4.94 18.94 16.76
C VAL A 349 -4.89 20.42 16.41
N GLU A 350 -5.54 20.94 15.35
CA GLU A 350 -5.17 22.29 14.85
C GLU A 350 -6.27 23.22 14.30
N ASN A 351 -7.54 22.83 14.10
CA ASN A 351 -8.51 23.73 13.42
C ASN A 351 -9.90 23.85 14.08
N ARG A 352 -10.04 24.82 14.99
CA ARG A 352 -11.30 25.14 15.73
C ARG A 352 -12.48 25.54 14.81
N GLU A 353 -12.24 25.89 13.55
CA GLU A 353 -13.31 26.32 12.62
C GLU A 353 -14.18 25.16 12.09
N LYS A 354 -13.75 23.90 12.23
CA LYS A 354 -14.48 22.72 11.76
C LYS A 354 -15.50 22.19 12.78
N ILE A 355 -15.36 22.52 14.07
CA ILE A 355 -16.24 22.04 15.16
C ILE A 355 -17.70 22.49 14.98
N PRO A 356 -18.02 23.75 14.59
CA PRO A 356 -19.40 24.17 14.32
C PRO A 356 -20.07 23.34 13.21
N ARG A 357 -19.31 22.99 12.15
CA ARG A 357 -19.83 22.15 11.05
C ARG A 357 -20.09 20.72 11.50
N TYR A 358 -19.26 20.17 12.38
CA TYR A 358 -19.50 18.87 12.99
C TYR A 358 -20.73 18.91 13.90
N ALA A 359 -20.81 19.89 14.81
CA ALA A 359 -21.90 20.06 15.76
C ALA A 359 -23.27 20.22 15.08
N ALA A 360 -23.33 20.86 13.90
CA ALA A 360 -24.56 21.01 13.13
C ALA A 360 -25.09 19.69 12.50
N ARG A 361 -24.33 18.58 12.54
CA ARG A 361 -24.75 17.31 11.93
C ARG A 361 -25.88 16.67 12.74
N ARG A 362 -26.85 16.09 12.02
CA ARG A 362 -28.03 15.46 12.65
C ARG A 362 -27.74 14.09 13.28
N GLY A 363 -26.56 13.51 13.07
CA GLY A 363 -26.26 12.12 13.46
C GLY A 363 -27.02 11.13 12.58
N THR A 364 -26.93 9.84 12.90
CA THR A 364 -27.70 8.81 12.19
C THR A 364 -29.11 8.66 12.77
N GLY A 365 -30.06 8.30 11.92
CA GLY A 365 -31.41 7.92 12.32
C GLY A 365 -31.55 6.45 12.73
N TYR A 366 -30.44 5.69 12.77
CA TYR A 366 -30.49 4.26 13.08
C TYR A 366 -31.00 4.00 14.49
N ARG A 367 -31.67 2.86 14.67
CA ARG A 367 -32.18 2.35 15.93
C ARG A 367 -31.98 0.84 15.96
N ASP A 368 -31.75 0.28 17.14
CA ASP A 368 -31.56 -1.15 17.36
C ASP A 368 -30.51 -1.79 16.43
N ILE A 369 -29.36 -1.11 16.28
CA ILE A 369 -28.24 -1.58 15.45
C ILE A 369 -27.02 -1.96 16.29
N LEU A 370 -26.27 -2.93 15.78
CA LEU A 370 -24.91 -3.24 16.18
C LEU A 370 -23.97 -2.96 15.01
N ALA A 371 -23.10 -1.96 15.15
CA ALA A 371 -22.07 -1.59 14.20
C ALA A 371 -20.71 -2.14 14.67
N ILE A 372 -20.07 -2.92 13.79
CA ILE A 372 -18.71 -3.38 13.96
C ILE A 372 -17.79 -2.34 13.36
N LEU A 373 -17.01 -1.68 14.23
CA LEU A 373 -16.03 -0.66 13.86
C LEU A 373 -14.62 -1.16 14.21
N LYS A 374 -14.42 -2.48 14.23
CA LYS A 374 -13.19 -3.14 14.64
C LYS A 374 -12.63 -3.95 13.46
N GLY A 375 -11.44 -3.59 12.99
CA GLY A 375 -10.70 -4.31 11.96
C GLY A 375 -9.63 -5.21 12.56
N TRP A 376 -8.42 -5.16 11.98
CA TRP A 376 -7.25 -5.90 12.43
C TRP A 376 -6.76 -5.47 13.83
N SER A 377 -6.09 -6.37 14.53
CA SER A 377 -5.30 -6.01 15.73
C SER A 377 -4.23 -4.97 15.40
N SER A 378 -3.98 -4.04 16.31
CA SER A 378 -3.09 -2.87 16.14
C SER A 378 -1.58 -3.17 16.13
N PHE A 379 -1.20 -4.44 16.15
CA PHE A 379 0.20 -4.85 16.14
C PHE A 379 0.47 -5.84 15.01
N ILE A 380 0.47 -5.33 13.78
CA ILE A 380 1.34 -5.85 12.74
C ILE A 380 2.53 -4.89 12.73
N PRO A 381 3.75 -5.30 13.13
CA PRO A 381 4.93 -4.45 13.01
C PRO A 381 5.12 -4.09 11.54
N VAL A 382 4.70 -2.88 11.15
CA VAL A 382 4.85 -2.36 9.78
C VAL A 382 6.32 -2.23 9.40
N GLU A 383 7.22 -2.18 10.40
CA GLU A 383 8.67 -2.18 10.25
C GLU A 383 9.25 -3.47 9.64
N PHE A 384 8.47 -4.55 9.53
CA PHE A 384 8.94 -5.84 9.01
C PHE A 384 8.46 -6.20 7.59
N TYR A 385 7.60 -5.39 6.94
CA TYR A 385 6.85 -5.87 5.75
C TYR A 385 6.77 -4.94 4.51
N ALA A 386 7.41 -3.76 4.47
CA ALA A 386 7.43 -2.96 3.22
C ALA A 386 8.61 -1.98 3.11
N GLU A 387 9.15 -1.83 1.89
CA GLU A 387 10.02 -0.72 1.49
C GLU A 387 9.23 0.62 1.39
N PRO A 388 9.92 1.79 1.42
CA PRO A 388 9.34 3.12 1.68
C PRO A 388 8.37 3.72 0.65
N CYS A 389 7.92 2.99 -0.38
CA CYS A 389 7.24 3.60 -1.53
C CYS A 389 5.71 3.38 -1.62
N ASP A 390 5.08 2.58 -0.76
CA ASP A 390 3.62 2.38 -0.73
C ASP A 390 2.95 2.95 0.54
N PHE A 391 3.58 3.96 1.16
CA PHE A 391 3.18 4.53 2.46
C PHE A 391 1.92 5.42 2.46
N GLU A 392 1.02 5.30 1.48
CA GLU A 392 -0.25 6.04 1.53
C GLU A 392 -1.33 5.38 2.39
N HIS A 393 -1.21 4.11 2.79
CA HIS A 393 -2.27 3.42 3.55
C HIS A 393 -1.75 2.86 4.87
N GLN A 394 -1.78 3.68 5.92
CA GLN A 394 -1.51 3.23 7.29
C GLN A 394 -2.47 2.08 7.68
N LEU A 395 -1.97 0.85 7.72
CA LEU A 395 -2.69 -0.35 8.15
C LEU A 395 -2.84 -0.43 9.69
N PHE A 396 -3.16 0.69 10.34
CA PHE A 396 -3.77 0.65 11.66
C PHE A 396 -5.28 0.50 11.44
N GLN A 397 -5.83 -0.65 11.81
CA GLN A 397 -7.28 -0.91 11.76
C GLN A 397 -7.78 -1.36 13.13
N GLY A 398 -7.34 -0.68 14.18
CA GLY A 398 -7.96 -0.82 15.49
C GLY A 398 -9.42 -0.38 15.47
N GLY A 399 -10.10 -0.51 16.59
CA GLY A 399 -11.42 0.11 16.75
C GLY A 399 -12.23 -0.59 17.83
N GLY A 400 -13.53 -0.63 17.65
CA GLY A 400 -14.45 -1.10 18.68
C GLY A 400 -15.82 -1.44 18.12
N TYR A 401 -16.82 -1.40 18.99
CA TYR A 401 -18.20 -1.66 18.62
C TYR A 401 -19.07 -0.48 19.02
N PHE A 402 -20.09 -0.20 18.21
CA PHE A 402 -21.11 0.76 18.56
C PHE A 402 -22.48 0.09 18.49
N LEU A 403 -23.17 0.09 19.61
CA LEU A 403 -24.49 -0.48 19.76
C LEU A 403 -25.48 0.66 19.99
N LYS A 404 -26.48 0.80 19.12
CA LYS A 404 -27.56 1.77 19.32
C LYS A 404 -28.84 1.01 19.63
N VAL A 405 -29.38 1.20 20.82
CA VAL A 405 -30.61 0.56 21.29
C VAL A 405 -31.64 1.65 21.51
N ARG A 406 -32.74 1.60 20.77
CA ARG A 406 -33.72 2.70 20.70
C ARG A 406 -32.99 4.00 20.32
N GLU A 407 -33.00 5.00 21.19
CA GLU A 407 -32.32 6.29 21.01
C GLU A 407 -30.93 6.37 21.66
N LYS A 408 -30.51 5.31 22.37
CA LYS A 408 -29.35 5.33 23.26
C LYS A 408 -28.17 4.57 22.69
N GLY A 409 -27.01 5.21 22.63
CA GLY A 409 -25.80 4.60 22.07
C GLY A 409 -24.80 4.15 23.13
N ILE A 410 -24.21 2.98 22.87
CA ILE A 410 -23.26 2.30 23.73
C ILE A 410 -22.02 1.99 22.89
N VAL A 411 -20.89 2.60 23.25
CA VAL A 411 -19.57 2.30 22.68
C VAL A 411 -18.92 1.19 23.51
N ILE A 412 -18.29 0.23 22.86
CA ILE A 412 -17.54 -0.85 23.50
C ILE A 412 -16.13 -0.86 22.93
N ASP A 413 -15.14 -0.73 23.82
CA ASP A 413 -13.71 -0.80 23.52
C ASP A 413 -13.28 0.12 22.35
N PRO A 414 -13.39 1.45 22.49
CA PRO A 414 -12.95 2.41 21.48
C PRO A 414 -11.42 2.45 21.37
N GLY A 415 -10.86 1.47 20.67
CA GLY A 415 -9.45 1.34 20.35
C GLY A 415 -8.93 2.39 19.35
N VAL A 416 -7.80 2.05 18.73
CA VAL A 416 -7.16 2.88 17.69
C VAL A 416 -8.16 3.11 16.55
N ASP A 417 -8.21 4.28 15.93
CA ASP A 417 -9.10 4.62 14.80
C ASP A 417 -10.62 4.48 15.00
N PHE A 418 -11.09 4.19 16.22
CA PHE A 418 -12.53 4.09 16.52
C PHE A 418 -13.30 5.33 16.05
N LEU A 419 -12.83 6.54 16.38
CA LEU A 419 -13.50 7.80 16.02
C LEU A 419 -13.52 8.04 14.51
N VAL A 420 -12.48 7.60 13.80
CA VAL A 420 -12.41 7.68 12.34
C VAL A 420 -13.52 6.84 11.74
N TYR A 421 -13.64 5.57 12.14
CA TYR A 421 -14.69 4.69 11.61
C TYR A 421 -16.08 5.08 12.08
N PHE A 422 -16.24 5.47 13.34
CA PHE A 422 -17.49 5.94 13.91
C PHE A 422 -18.07 7.09 13.10
N THR A 423 -17.26 8.11 12.80
CA THR A 423 -17.69 9.26 12.02
C THR A 423 -17.85 8.97 10.53
N ARG A 424 -17.03 8.08 9.96
CA ARG A 424 -17.14 7.64 8.56
C ARG A 424 -18.47 6.93 8.29
N GLU A 425 -18.94 6.11 9.22
CA GLU A 425 -20.26 5.48 9.15
C GLU A 425 -21.41 6.47 9.46
N GLY A 426 -21.09 7.75 9.65
CA GLY A 426 -22.06 8.84 9.82
C GLY A 426 -22.50 9.08 11.26
N PHE A 427 -21.99 8.30 12.23
CA PHE A 427 -22.35 8.46 13.63
C PHE A 427 -21.80 9.77 14.23
N HIS A 428 -22.56 10.32 15.15
CA HIS A 428 -22.26 11.56 15.83
C HIS A 428 -22.13 11.35 17.34
N ILE A 429 -21.27 12.12 18.00
CA ILE A 429 -20.97 11.97 19.44
C ILE A 429 -22.21 12.14 20.33
N LYS A 430 -23.18 12.93 19.85
CA LYS A 430 -24.49 13.13 20.52
C LYS A 430 -25.37 11.88 20.59
N GLU A 431 -25.03 10.85 19.82
CA GLU A 431 -25.69 9.55 19.83
C GLU A 431 -25.02 8.59 20.83
N VAL A 432 -23.97 9.02 21.52
CA VAL A 432 -23.27 8.20 22.53
C VAL A 432 -23.72 8.62 23.93
N ASP A 433 -24.20 7.65 24.70
CA ASP A 433 -24.60 7.83 26.10
C ASP A 433 -23.71 7.03 27.04
N TYR A 434 -23.21 5.88 26.60
CA TYR A 434 -22.43 4.98 27.44
C TYR A 434 -21.16 4.52 26.72
N VAL A 435 -20.05 4.43 27.45
CA VAL A 435 -18.77 3.91 26.95
C VAL A 435 -18.25 2.82 27.86
N PHE A 436 -18.07 1.61 27.35
CA PHE A 436 -17.51 0.48 28.08
C PHE A 436 -16.09 0.21 27.61
N VAL A 437 -15.15 0.12 28.56
CA VAL A 437 -13.77 -0.33 28.28
C VAL A 437 -13.44 -1.52 29.15
N THR A 438 -13.21 -2.67 28.52
CA THR A 438 -13.13 -3.98 29.16
C THR A 438 -11.75 -4.32 29.69
N ARG A 439 -10.70 -3.71 29.14
CA ARG A 439 -9.30 -3.88 29.57
C ARG A 439 -8.46 -2.65 29.26
N ASN A 440 -7.34 -2.53 29.98
CA ASN A 440 -6.37 -1.47 29.74
C ASN A 440 -5.35 -1.93 28.70
N HIS A 441 -5.66 -1.66 27.43
CA HIS A 441 -4.78 -1.92 26.30
C HIS A 441 -5.16 -0.94 25.17
N MET A 442 -4.18 -0.47 24.41
CA MET A 442 -4.38 0.56 23.39
C MET A 442 -5.47 0.18 22.37
N GLU A 443 -5.59 -1.11 22.03
CA GLU A 443 -6.66 -1.65 21.16
C GLU A 443 -8.09 -1.50 21.68
N HIS A 444 -8.26 -1.14 22.94
CA HIS A 444 -9.57 -0.99 23.60
C HIS A 444 -9.79 0.44 24.13
N SER A 445 -8.72 1.22 24.34
CA SER A 445 -8.81 2.52 25.03
C SER A 445 -8.18 3.71 24.30
N ALA A 446 -7.54 3.52 23.14
CA ALA A 446 -6.81 4.60 22.47
C ALA A 446 -7.67 5.84 22.13
N ASN A 447 -8.97 5.68 21.84
CA ASN A 447 -9.86 6.80 21.54
C ASN A 447 -10.76 7.21 22.72
N LEU A 448 -10.46 6.73 23.93
CA LEU A 448 -11.23 7.06 25.13
C LEU A 448 -11.20 8.56 25.46
N THR A 449 -10.03 9.18 25.44
CA THR A 449 -9.90 10.63 25.69
C THR A 449 -10.43 11.46 24.54
N GLY A 450 -10.27 10.98 23.31
CA GLY A 450 -10.82 11.64 22.12
C GLY A 450 -12.35 11.71 22.15
N LEU A 451 -13.02 10.65 22.60
CA LEU A 451 -14.47 10.63 22.80
C LEU A 451 -14.91 11.67 23.84
N ALA A 452 -14.25 11.72 24.99
CA ALA A 452 -14.55 12.67 26.04
C ALA A 452 -14.35 14.13 25.57
N ASP A 453 -13.27 14.40 24.85
CA ASP A 453 -12.99 15.74 24.31
C ASP A 453 -13.98 16.14 23.23
N LEU A 454 -14.29 15.25 22.28
CA LEU A 454 -15.28 15.50 21.23
C LEU A 454 -16.68 15.78 21.81
N TYR A 455 -17.08 15.04 22.85
CA TYR A 455 -18.36 15.28 23.52
C TYR A 455 -18.35 16.64 24.24
N HIS A 456 -17.29 16.95 24.97
CA HIS A 456 -17.13 18.23 25.67
C HIS A 456 -17.19 19.40 24.68
N GLN A 457 -16.45 19.31 23.57
CA GLN A 457 -16.45 20.34 22.53
C GLN A 457 -17.84 20.52 21.91
N TRP A 458 -18.51 19.43 21.53
CA TRP A 458 -19.88 19.51 20.98
C TRP A 458 -20.85 20.24 21.93
N ARG A 459 -20.79 19.95 23.24
CA ARG A 459 -21.64 20.60 24.25
C ARG A 459 -21.46 22.12 24.33
N LEU A 460 -20.28 22.65 24.02
CA LEU A 460 -20.03 24.10 24.00
C LEU A 460 -20.75 24.81 22.85
N TYR A 461 -21.06 24.11 21.76
CA TYR A 461 -21.69 24.70 20.56
C TYR A 461 -23.21 24.49 20.48
N GLU A 462 -23.79 23.60 21.31
CA GLU A 462 -25.23 23.33 21.34
C GLU A 462 -25.77 23.43 22.79
N PRO A 463 -25.77 24.63 23.41
CA PRO A 463 -26.04 24.80 24.86
C PRO A 463 -27.50 24.55 25.24
N GLN A 464 -28.40 24.49 24.25
CA GLN A 464 -29.86 24.46 24.42
C GLN A 464 -30.42 23.06 24.70
N ARG A 465 -29.60 22.01 24.76
CA ARG A 465 -30.08 20.68 25.14
C ARG A 465 -30.28 20.61 26.65
N GLU A 466 -31.51 20.38 27.06
CA GLU A 466 -31.92 20.12 28.45
C GLU A 466 -31.02 19.09 29.15
N SER A 467 -30.90 19.26 30.46
CA SER A 467 -29.93 18.68 31.41
C SER A 467 -29.85 17.14 31.52
N ASP A 468 -30.56 16.36 30.70
CA ASP A 468 -30.75 14.91 30.91
C ASP A 468 -29.83 14.00 30.05
N SER A 469 -28.98 14.56 29.17
CA SER A 469 -27.95 13.80 28.44
C SER A 469 -26.63 13.85 29.20
N SER A 470 -26.21 12.73 29.78
CA SER A 470 -24.88 12.48 30.36
C SER A 470 -24.16 11.41 29.55
N LEU A 471 -22.82 11.50 29.51
CA LEU A 471 -21.96 10.50 28.86
C LEU A 471 -21.25 9.71 29.96
N ASP A 472 -21.69 8.47 30.20
CA ASP A 472 -21.20 7.64 31.30
C ASP A 472 -20.15 6.61 30.83
N PHE A 473 -19.03 6.55 31.53
CA PHE A 473 -17.91 5.66 31.27
C PHE A 473 -17.90 4.50 32.26
N TYR A 474 -17.88 3.27 31.76
CA TYR A 474 -17.74 2.03 32.53
C TYR A 474 -16.38 1.42 32.22
N LEU A 475 -15.41 1.74 33.06
CA LEU A 475 -14.01 1.40 32.80
C LEU A 475 -13.55 0.27 33.71
N ASN A 476 -12.83 -0.70 33.15
CA ASN A 476 -12.17 -1.71 33.98
C ASN A 476 -11.23 -1.02 35.01
N PRO A 477 -10.88 -1.68 36.13
CA PRO A 477 -10.17 -1.02 37.22
C PRO A 477 -8.81 -0.42 36.82
N ALA A 478 -8.12 -1.01 35.84
CA ALA A 478 -6.84 -0.50 35.36
C ALA A 478 -7.02 0.72 34.46
N THR A 479 -7.93 0.66 33.47
CA THR A 479 -8.27 1.79 32.60
C THR A 479 -8.79 2.97 33.42
N LYS A 480 -9.64 2.73 34.43
CA LYS A 480 -10.12 3.79 35.33
C LYS A 480 -8.95 4.51 36.01
N ARG A 481 -8.02 3.76 36.63
CA ARG A 481 -6.84 4.34 37.30
C ARG A 481 -5.99 5.21 36.37
N GLU A 482 -5.86 4.81 35.11
CA GLU A 482 -5.04 5.54 34.14
C GLU A 482 -5.74 6.76 33.52
N TYR A 483 -7.04 6.66 33.24
CA TYR A 483 -7.76 7.65 32.42
C TYR A 483 -8.71 8.55 33.20
N GLU A 484 -9.07 8.23 34.45
CA GLU A 484 -10.05 9.00 35.24
C GLU A 484 -9.67 10.47 35.35
N GLN A 485 -8.43 10.79 35.71
CA GLN A 485 -7.95 12.17 35.80
C GLN A 485 -7.91 12.90 34.44
N LYS A 486 -7.74 12.16 33.33
CA LYS A 486 -7.70 12.75 31.97
C LYS A 486 -9.11 13.11 31.53
N ILE A 487 -10.08 12.22 31.79
CA ILE A 487 -11.50 12.41 31.43
C ILE A 487 -12.17 13.45 32.34
N SER A 488 -11.86 13.45 33.64
CA SER A 488 -12.46 14.36 34.62
C SER A 488 -12.14 15.85 34.38
N LYS A 489 -11.12 16.15 33.57
CA LYS A 489 -10.84 17.53 33.13
C LYS A 489 -11.87 18.06 32.14
N LYS A 490 -12.67 17.18 31.52
CA LYS A 490 -13.60 17.47 30.44
C LYS A 490 -15.05 17.17 30.82
N LEU A 491 -15.26 16.21 31.72
CA LEU A 491 -16.56 15.70 32.13
C LEU A 491 -16.62 15.55 33.66
N ASP A 492 -17.83 15.48 34.22
CA ASP A 492 -18.03 15.23 35.64
C ASP A 492 -17.51 13.83 36.02
N THR A 493 -16.75 13.77 37.11
CA THR A 493 -16.32 12.51 37.76
C THR A 493 -17.48 11.57 38.09
N ALA A 494 -18.68 12.09 38.35
CA ALA A 494 -19.87 11.28 38.62
C ALA A 494 -20.25 10.34 37.46
N SER A 495 -19.83 10.67 36.23
CA SER A 495 -20.02 9.88 35.02
C SER A 495 -18.93 8.83 34.79
N ILE A 496 -17.99 8.62 35.71
CA ILE A 496 -16.91 7.62 35.57
C ILE A 496 -17.11 6.48 36.57
N HIS A 497 -17.62 5.35 36.07
CA HIS A 497 -17.94 4.17 36.85
C HIS A 497 -16.89 3.06 36.68
N ARG A 498 -16.77 2.23 37.73
CA ARG A 498 -15.96 1.00 37.71
C ARG A 498 -16.75 -0.16 37.08
N LEU A 499 -16.21 -0.72 36.00
CA LEU A 499 -16.65 -1.99 35.40
C LEU A 499 -15.96 -3.15 36.12
N ALA A 500 -16.71 -3.93 36.87
CA ALA A 500 -16.22 -5.06 37.66
C ALA A 500 -17.28 -6.17 37.73
N VAL A 501 -16.82 -7.40 37.96
CA VAL A 501 -17.70 -8.54 38.20
C VAL A 501 -18.41 -8.34 39.53
N ARG A 502 -19.75 -8.31 39.50
CA ARG A 502 -20.59 -8.06 40.68
C ARG A 502 -21.89 -8.86 40.62
N LYS A 503 -22.52 -9.09 41.77
CA LYS A 503 -23.78 -9.87 41.88
C LYS A 503 -24.97 -9.15 41.23
N THR A 504 -25.04 -7.84 41.39
CA THR A 504 -26.15 -7.03 40.87
C THR A 504 -25.78 -6.49 39.49
N PRO A 505 -26.59 -6.67 38.44
CA PRO A 505 -26.25 -6.19 37.11
C PRO A 505 -26.19 -4.65 37.04
N TYR A 506 -25.44 -4.09 36.09
CA TYR A 506 -25.51 -2.66 35.77
C TYR A 506 -26.84 -2.37 35.07
N ARG A 507 -27.49 -1.26 35.41
CA ARG A 507 -28.74 -0.81 34.79
C ARG A 507 -28.46 0.50 34.07
N LEU A 508 -28.58 0.48 32.75
CA LEU A 508 -28.51 1.66 31.89
C LEU A 508 -29.94 2.17 31.71
N LYS A 509 -30.18 3.45 32.06
CA LYS A 509 -31.52 4.06 32.11
C LYS A 509 -32.25 3.84 30.79
N ASP A 510 -33.41 3.18 30.85
CA ASP A 510 -34.31 2.88 29.73
C ASP A 510 -33.66 2.21 28.50
N THR A 511 -32.50 1.57 28.68
CA THR A 511 -31.67 1.06 27.58
C THR A 511 -31.37 -0.44 27.71
N ALA A 512 -30.60 -0.83 28.74
CA ALA A 512 -30.07 -2.18 28.84
C ALA A 512 -29.64 -2.55 30.26
N ARG A 513 -29.53 -3.86 30.51
CA ARG A 513 -28.92 -4.43 31.71
C ARG A 513 -27.60 -5.12 31.35
N VAL A 514 -26.52 -4.85 32.07
CA VAL A 514 -25.20 -5.44 31.79
C VAL A 514 -24.75 -6.35 32.95
N ASP A 515 -24.51 -7.61 32.62
CA ASP A 515 -24.05 -8.68 33.52
C ASP A 515 -22.58 -8.99 33.22
N ALA A 516 -21.64 -8.44 34.01
CA ALA A 516 -20.20 -8.62 33.80
C ALA A 516 -19.66 -9.94 34.40
N PHE A 517 -18.72 -10.59 33.70
CA PHE A 517 -18.02 -11.79 34.15
C PHE A 517 -16.51 -11.70 33.89
N GLY A 518 -15.72 -12.43 34.68
CA GLY A 518 -14.26 -12.44 34.54
C GLY A 518 -13.79 -13.36 33.42
N THR A 519 -12.68 -13.00 32.77
CA THR A 519 -11.96 -13.82 31.79
C THR A 519 -10.69 -14.42 32.41
N THR A 520 -10.08 -15.44 31.77
CA THR A 520 -9.06 -16.31 32.39
C THR A 520 -7.59 -15.90 32.20
N TYR A 521 -7.28 -14.71 31.68
CA TYR A 521 -5.89 -14.25 31.61
C TYR A 521 -5.48 -13.54 32.92
N ASP A 522 -4.63 -14.18 33.73
CA ASP A 522 -4.13 -13.65 35.00
C ASP A 522 -2.72 -14.18 35.36
N PRO A 523 -1.62 -13.63 34.81
CA PRO A 523 -0.29 -14.02 35.25
C PRO A 523 0.16 -13.30 36.55
N LYS A 524 -0.47 -12.16 36.94
CA LYS A 524 0.04 -11.26 38.01
C LYS A 524 -1.00 -10.50 38.85
N GLY A 525 -2.30 -10.79 38.75
CA GLY A 525 -3.32 -10.43 39.76
C GLY A 525 -3.87 -9.00 39.77
N THR A 526 -3.47 -8.08 38.89
CA THR A 526 -3.71 -6.64 39.13
C THR A 526 -4.64 -5.89 38.15
N ALA A 527 -5.10 -6.51 37.06
CA ALA A 527 -5.92 -5.81 36.04
C ALA A 527 -6.74 -6.75 35.10
N ARG A 528 -7.72 -7.49 35.61
CA ARG A 528 -8.50 -8.45 34.80
C ARG A 528 -9.31 -7.78 33.67
N ALA A 529 -9.26 -8.39 32.47
CA ALA A 529 -10.21 -8.11 31.40
C ALA A 529 -11.61 -8.61 31.81
N VAL A 530 -12.65 -7.99 31.25
CA VAL A 530 -14.05 -8.25 31.61
C VAL A 530 -14.86 -8.56 30.36
N GLY A 531 -15.51 -9.73 30.33
CA GLY A 531 -16.59 -10.00 29.39
C GLY A 531 -17.93 -9.60 30.01
N PHE A 532 -18.97 -9.45 29.19
CA PHE A 532 -20.31 -9.17 29.72
C PHE A 532 -21.43 -9.71 28.82
N VAL A 533 -22.61 -9.85 29.42
CA VAL A 533 -23.86 -10.05 28.69
C VAL A 533 -24.72 -8.81 28.86
N MET A 534 -25.09 -8.19 27.76
CA MET A 534 -25.98 -7.05 27.71
C MET A 534 -27.38 -7.51 27.30
N THR A 535 -28.37 -7.27 28.15
CA THR A 535 -29.79 -7.47 27.82
C THR A 535 -30.37 -6.11 27.43
N ALA A 536 -30.45 -5.86 26.13
CA ALA A 536 -31.03 -4.66 25.54
C ALA A 536 -32.55 -4.84 25.35
N GLU A 537 -33.31 -3.78 25.56
CA GLU A 537 -34.74 -3.73 25.23
C GLU A 537 -34.93 -2.93 23.95
N LEU A 538 -35.32 -3.60 22.88
CA LEU A 538 -35.48 -3.03 21.55
C LEU A 538 -36.78 -2.22 21.45
N GLU A 539 -36.95 -1.43 20.38
CA GLU A 539 -38.15 -0.60 20.18
C GLU A 539 -39.44 -1.41 20.07
N ASN A 540 -39.35 -2.61 19.49
CA ASN A 540 -40.49 -3.52 19.38
C ASN A 540 -40.84 -4.22 20.72
N GLY A 541 -40.15 -3.90 21.82
CA GLY A 541 -40.33 -4.49 23.14
C GLY A 541 -39.64 -5.85 23.33
N GLU A 542 -38.98 -6.39 22.30
CA GLU A 542 -38.19 -7.60 22.44
C GLU A 542 -36.93 -7.35 23.26
N LYS A 543 -36.53 -8.35 24.05
CA LYS A 543 -35.24 -8.32 24.75
C LYS A 543 -34.20 -9.06 23.92
N ARG A 544 -33.06 -8.42 23.71
CA ARG A 544 -31.92 -8.99 22.98
C ARG A 544 -30.70 -9.12 23.88
N ARG A 545 -30.21 -10.36 23.99
CA ARG A 545 -29.07 -10.71 24.83
C ARG A 545 -27.80 -10.78 23.99
N ILE A 546 -26.94 -9.79 24.13
CA ILE A 546 -25.70 -9.66 23.40
C ILE A 546 -24.55 -10.03 24.32
N GLY A 547 -23.89 -11.14 24.05
CA GLY A 547 -22.67 -11.55 24.75
C GLY A 547 -21.46 -10.90 24.11
N TYR A 548 -20.56 -10.35 24.92
CA TYR A 548 -19.27 -9.81 24.48
C TYR A 548 -18.15 -10.48 25.25
N THR A 549 -17.15 -11.00 24.53
CA THR A 549 -15.90 -11.46 25.11
C THR A 549 -14.78 -10.48 24.77
N SER A 550 -14.27 -9.79 25.78
CA SER A 550 -12.95 -9.15 25.68
C SER A 550 -11.89 -10.23 25.59
N ASP A 551 -10.95 -10.10 24.65
CA ASP A 551 -9.67 -10.82 24.57
C ASP A 551 -9.52 -11.94 25.62
N THR A 552 -10.11 -13.11 25.31
CA THR A 552 -10.17 -14.24 26.23
C THR A 552 -9.81 -15.53 25.53
N ASN A 553 -9.04 -16.36 26.24
CA ASN A 553 -8.89 -17.77 25.89
C ASN A 553 -10.16 -18.53 26.22
N TYR A 554 -10.27 -19.73 25.65
CA TYR A 554 -11.37 -20.62 25.98
C TYR A 554 -11.20 -21.11 27.41
N PHE A 555 -12.27 -21.05 28.19
CA PHE A 555 -12.35 -21.68 29.50
C PHE A 555 -13.68 -22.39 29.68
N ARG A 556 -13.69 -23.43 30.52
CA ARG A 556 -14.80 -24.38 30.64
C ARG A 556 -16.15 -23.74 30.99
N ASP A 557 -16.14 -22.64 31.74
CA ASP A 557 -17.37 -21.94 32.15
C ASP A 557 -17.83 -20.88 31.13
N LEU A 558 -17.02 -20.55 30.12
CA LEU A 558 -17.35 -19.51 29.13
C LEU A 558 -18.67 -19.81 28.39
N PRO A 559 -18.92 -21.03 27.87
CA PRO A 559 -20.20 -21.31 27.21
C PRO A 559 -21.38 -21.17 28.16
N ARG A 560 -21.23 -21.48 29.45
CA ARG A 560 -22.29 -21.30 30.45
C ARG A 560 -22.60 -19.82 30.68
N LYS A 561 -21.59 -18.94 30.69
CA LYS A 561 -21.78 -17.49 30.79
C LYS A 561 -22.59 -16.93 29.62
N LEU A 562 -22.36 -17.47 28.42
CA LEU A 562 -22.95 -16.98 27.16
C LEU A 562 -24.12 -17.82 26.64
N ALA A 563 -24.54 -18.85 27.38
CA ALA A 563 -25.50 -19.87 26.91
C ALA A 563 -26.85 -19.32 26.44
N LYS A 564 -27.26 -18.19 27.02
CA LYS A 564 -28.57 -17.55 26.78
C LYS A 564 -28.46 -16.27 25.94
N CYS A 565 -27.33 -16.05 25.27
CA CYS A 565 -27.17 -14.92 24.36
C CYS A 565 -27.83 -15.22 23.01
N ASP A 566 -28.46 -14.21 22.41
CA ASP A 566 -28.99 -14.22 21.05
C ASP A 566 -27.90 -13.87 20.04
N VAL A 567 -27.02 -12.93 20.40
CA VAL A 567 -25.84 -12.54 19.62
C VAL A 567 -24.60 -12.76 20.48
N ILE A 568 -23.54 -13.35 19.92
CA ILE A 568 -22.24 -13.46 20.58
C ILE A 568 -21.19 -12.76 19.73
N LEU A 569 -20.60 -11.70 20.30
CA LEU A 569 -19.45 -10.97 19.79
C LEU A 569 -18.18 -11.54 20.41
N THR A 570 -17.26 -12.01 19.59
CA THR A 570 -16.02 -12.61 20.08
C THR A 570 -14.82 -12.31 19.17
N HIS A 571 -13.62 -12.48 19.73
CA HIS A 571 -12.36 -12.17 19.06
C HIS A 571 -11.61 -13.46 18.68
N PHE A 572 -10.85 -13.42 17.59
CA PHE A 572 -10.08 -14.57 17.10
C PHE A 572 -8.56 -14.34 17.15
N SER A 573 -7.83 -15.28 17.76
CA SER A 573 -6.38 -15.18 18.01
C SER A 573 -5.51 -15.11 16.77
N ILE A 574 -5.30 -16.21 16.06
CA ILE A 574 -4.32 -16.28 14.96
C ILE A 574 -5.00 -16.75 13.68
N ALA A 575 -5.06 -15.89 12.66
CA ALA A 575 -5.50 -16.25 11.31
C ALA A 575 -4.40 -17.01 10.53
N GLY A 576 -4.03 -18.20 11.01
CA GLY A 576 -2.98 -19.05 10.43
C GLY A 576 -3.09 -20.52 10.88
N PRO A 577 -2.24 -21.43 10.37
CA PRO A 577 -2.30 -22.86 10.70
C PRO A 577 -2.25 -23.17 12.20
N GLU A 578 -1.53 -22.36 12.99
CA GLU A 578 -1.42 -22.52 14.44
C GLU A 578 -2.74 -22.21 15.16
N GLY A 579 -3.55 -21.29 14.62
CA GLY A 579 -4.86 -20.96 15.17
C GLY A 579 -5.84 -22.14 15.15
N PHE A 580 -5.52 -23.23 14.43
CA PHE A 580 -6.30 -24.47 14.37
C PHE A 580 -5.93 -25.51 15.43
N GLU A 581 -4.81 -25.32 16.12
CA GLU A 581 -4.29 -26.26 17.12
C GLU A 581 -4.80 -25.88 18.51
N ASP A 582 -5.00 -26.88 19.39
CA ASP A 582 -5.32 -26.65 20.81
C ASP A 582 -4.03 -26.34 21.58
N THR A 583 -3.21 -25.46 21.03
CA THR A 583 -1.97 -25.01 21.65
C THR A 583 -2.30 -23.88 22.60
N ASP A 584 -1.80 -23.99 23.83
CA ASP A 584 -1.82 -22.97 24.87
C ASP A 584 -0.86 -21.82 24.46
N SER A 585 -1.13 -21.18 23.31
CA SER A 585 -0.19 -20.29 22.59
C SER A 585 0.10 -18.98 23.31
N GLY A 586 -0.39 -18.79 24.55
CA GLY A 586 -0.11 -17.62 25.37
C GLY A 586 -0.75 -16.32 24.89
N GLU A 587 -1.45 -16.33 23.75
CA GLU A 587 -2.14 -15.15 23.22
C GLU A 587 -3.51 -14.95 23.88
N GLU A 588 -3.96 -13.70 23.94
CA GLU A 588 -5.09 -13.24 24.75
C GLU A 588 -6.45 -13.41 24.02
N SER A 589 -6.71 -14.42 23.18
CA SER A 589 -8.00 -14.56 22.46
C SER A 589 -8.32 -15.99 21.98
N LEU A 590 -9.56 -16.26 21.52
CA LEU A 590 -10.00 -17.63 21.21
C LEU A 590 -9.30 -18.17 19.96
N ASN A 591 -8.82 -19.41 20.01
CA ASN A 591 -8.39 -20.18 18.84
C ASN A 591 -9.58 -20.93 18.21
N TYR A 592 -9.35 -21.66 17.11
CA TYR A 592 -10.41 -22.34 16.35
C TYR A 592 -11.12 -23.39 17.21
N GLN A 593 -10.37 -24.19 17.96
CA GLN A 593 -10.96 -25.22 18.84
C GLN A 593 -11.76 -24.59 19.97
N GLY A 594 -11.27 -23.49 20.55
CA GLY A 594 -11.96 -22.70 21.56
C GLY A 594 -13.27 -22.12 21.05
N LEU A 595 -13.27 -21.52 19.86
CA LEU A 595 -14.48 -21.03 19.20
C LEU A 595 -15.47 -22.16 18.90
N ARG A 596 -14.99 -23.31 18.41
CA ARG A 596 -15.84 -24.48 18.22
C ARG A 596 -16.47 -24.93 19.52
N LYS A 597 -15.69 -25.10 20.59
CA LYS A 597 -16.20 -25.49 21.92
C LYS A 597 -17.18 -24.45 22.48
N LEU A 598 -16.94 -23.16 22.23
CA LEU A 598 -17.85 -22.08 22.60
C LEU A 598 -19.19 -22.21 21.87
N ILE A 599 -19.15 -22.20 20.53
CA ILE A 599 -20.34 -22.32 19.68
C ILE A 599 -21.08 -23.61 20.00
N GLU A 600 -20.37 -24.74 20.22
CA GLU A 600 -20.97 -26.02 20.61
C GLU A 600 -21.76 -25.92 21.92
N GLY A 601 -21.21 -25.21 22.91
CA GLY A 601 -21.83 -25.04 24.22
C GLY A 601 -22.88 -23.93 24.32
N THR A 602 -23.07 -23.11 23.28
CA THR A 602 -24.06 -22.02 23.23
C THR A 602 -25.10 -22.26 22.13
N ARG A 603 -26.17 -21.45 22.08
CA ARG A 603 -27.20 -21.50 21.02
C ARG A 603 -27.61 -20.11 20.53
N ALA A 604 -26.64 -19.20 20.40
CA ALA A 604 -26.91 -17.88 19.83
C ALA A 604 -27.42 -18.00 18.40
N LYS A 605 -28.30 -17.06 18.02
CA LYS A 605 -28.82 -16.93 16.66
C LYS A 605 -27.76 -16.38 15.71
N LEU A 606 -26.83 -15.56 16.22
CA LEU A 606 -25.75 -14.97 15.45
C LEU A 606 -24.44 -14.96 16.23
N TYR A 607 -23.37 -15.43 15.59
CA TYR A 607 -22.00 -15.30 16.07
C TYR A 607 -21.25 -14.32 15.17
N VAL A 608 -20.67 -13.28 15.78
CA VAL A 608 -19.83 -12.30 15.07
C VAL A 608 -18.41 -12.49 15.59
N ILE A 609 -17.52 -12.91 14.70
CA ILE A 609 -16.12 -13.15 15.00
C ILE A 609 -15.32 -12.00 14.41
N SER A 610 -14.60 -11.26 15.25
CA SER A 610 -13.83 -10.07 14.88
C SER A 610 -12.39 -10.18 15.36
N LYS A 611 -11.60 -9.11 15.15
CA LYS A 611 -10.21 -9.00 15.64
C LYS A 611 -9.38 -10.19 15.18
N PHE A 612 -9.34 -10.45 13.88
CA PHE A 612 -8.43 -11.45 13.32
C PHE A 612 -7.01 -10.89 13.39
N TRP A 613 -6.04 -11.63 13.92
CA TRP A 613 -4.64 -11.21 13.86
C TRP A 613 -4.06 -11.52 12.47
N GLY A 614 -3.68 -10.47 11.75
CA GLY A 614 -3.34 -10.53 10.32
C GLY A 614 -1.89 -10.84 10.00
N ALA A 615 -0.98 -10.96 10.97
CA ALA A 615 0.46 -11.06 10.70
C ALA A 615 0.89 -12.26 9.83
N ARG A 616 -0.03 -13.17 9.48
CA ARG A 616 0.23 -14.35 8.65
C ARG A 616 -0.67 -14.47 7.41
N GLY A 617 -1.46 -13.45 7.09
CA GLY A 617 -2.34 -13.36 5.91
C GLY A 617 -3.83 -13.10 6.23
N ASP A 618 -4.63 -12.77 5.20
CA ASP A 618 -6.07 -12.54 5.33
C ASP A 618 -6.91 -13.79 5.04
N TYR A 619 -7.22 -14.53 6.12
CA TYR A 619 -8.01 -15.77 6.09
C TYR A 619 -9.38 -15.64 6.76
N ARG A 620 -9.92 -14.41 6.88
CA ARG A 620 -11.15 -14.15 7.64
C ARG A 620 -12.34 -14.94 7.10
N ILE A 621 -12.52 -14.95 5.78
CA ILE A 621 -13.63 -15.64 5.12
C ILE A 621 -13.43 -17.16 5.19
N GLU A 622 -12.26 -17.65 4.80
CA GLU A 622 -11.93 -19.08 4.81
C GLU A 622 -12.07 -19.70 6.20
N PHE A 623 -11.70 -18.95 7.24
CA PHE A 623 -11.85 -19.36 8.62
C PHE A 623 -13.33 -19.59 8.99
N ILE A 624 -14.19 -18.65 8.63
CA ILE A 624 -15.63 -18.72 8.91
C ILE A 624 -16.25 -19.86 8.11
N ASP A 625 -15.91 -19.99 6.83
CA ASP A 625 -16.37 -21.09 5.98
C ASP A 625 -15.99 -22.45 6.57
N LYS A 626 -14.78 -22.57 7.11
CA LYS A 626 -14.32 -23.79 7.77
C LYS A 626 -15.07 -24.08 9.07
N LEU A 627 -15.48 -23.06 9.85
CA LEU A 627 -16.35 -23.26 11.01
C LEU A 627 -17.74 -23.74 10.56
N LEU A 628 -18.36 -23.05 9.60
CA LEU A 628 -19.67 -23.39 9.06
C LEU A 628 -19.71 -24.81 8.50
N TYR A 629 -18.68 -25.21 7.76
CA TYR A 629 -18.53 -26.57 7.23
C TYR A 629 -18.46 -27.65 8.33
N ASP A 630 -17.72 -27.39 9.40
CA ASP A 630 -17.61 -28.36 10.50
C ASP A 630 -18.92 -28.51 11.28
N PHE A 631 -19.71 -27.44 11.38
CA PHE A 631 -21.04 -27.49 11.99
C PHE A 631 -22.10 -28.11 11.06
N SER A 632 -21.99 -27.89 9.75
CA SER A 632 -22.88 -28.53 8.77
C SER A 632 -22.69 -30.05 8.74
N LYS A 633 -21.45 -30.55 8.86
CA LYS A 633 -21.16 -31.99 9.04
C LYS A 633 -21.84 -32.59 10.28
N LYS A 634 -22.00 -31.80 11.34
CA LYS A 634 -22.70 -32.18 12.57
C LYS A 634 -24.22 -31.97 12.48
N LYS A 635 -24.77 -31.64 11.29
CA LYS A 635 -26.17 -31.29 11.05
C LYS A 635 -26.69 -30.18 11.98
N ARG A 636 -25.81 -29.25 12.34
CA ARG A 636 -26.13 -28.15 13.25
C ARG A 636 -26.15 -26.83 12.47
N GLY A 637 -27.32 -26.23 12.33
CA GLY A 637 -27.46 -24.88 11.79
C GLY A 637 -26.88 -23.85 12.75
N VAL A 638 -25.95 -23.03 12.26
CA VAL A 638 -25.33 -21.91 12.97
C VAL A 638 -25.10 -20.79 11.98
N THR A 639 -25.30 -19.54 12.42
CA THR A 639 -25.00 -18.35 11.62
C THR A 639 -23.76 -17.68 12.21
N ILE A 640 -22.66 -17.68 11.46
CA ILE A 640 -21.37 -17.15 11.87
C ILE A 640 -20.90 -16.19 10.80
N ILE A 641 -20.52 -14.96 11.19
CA ILE A 641 -20.03 -13.94 10.27
C ILE A 641 -18.67 -13.40 10.73
N PRO A 642 -17.77 -13.07 9.79
CA PRO A 642 -16.62 -12.23 10.09
C PRO A 642 -17.11 -10.79 10.29
N GLY A 643 -16.93 -10.26 11.50
CA GLY A 643 -17.21 -8.87 11.80
C GLY A 643 -15.99 -8.02 11.50
N ASP A 644 -16.13 -7.11 10.53
CA ASP A 644 -15.12 -6.14 10.12
C ASP A 644 -15.71 -4.72 10.07
N VAL A 645 -14.85 -3.71 9.92
CA VAL A 645 -15.23 -2.30 9.89
C VAL A 645 -16.29 -2.03 8.82
N GLY A 646 -17.45 -1.55 9.26
CA GLY A 646 -18.58 -1.19 8.39
C GLY A 646 -19.70 -2.23 8.37
N CYS A 647 -19.51 -3.39 9.00
CA CYS A 647 -20.59 -4.36 9.21
C CYS A 647 -21.64 -3.76 10.15
N MET A 648 -22.86 -3.56 9.67
CA MET A 648 -23.99 -3.08 10.47
C MET A 648 -25.10 -4.11 10.51
N ILE A 649 -25.55 -4.44 11.72
CA ILE A 649 -26.51 -5.53 11.98
C ILE A 649 -27.73 -4.94 12.67
N ASN A 650 -28.93 -5.20 12.14
CA ASN A 650 -30.19 -4.88 12.81
C ASN A 650 -30.49 -5.96 13.85
N LEU A 651 -30.67 -5.57 15.11
CA LEU A 651 -30.86 -6.49 16.24
C LEU A 651 -32.28 -7.06 16.32
N SER A 652 -33.23 -6.43 15.66
CA SER A 652 -34.62 -6.88 15.61
C SER A 652 -34.73 -8.17 14.80
N ASP A 653 -34.14 -8.19 13.61
CA ASP A 653 -34.29 -9.25 12.61
C ASP A 653 -32.98 -9.94 12.17
N TYR A 654 -31.82 -9.51 12.72
CA TYR A 654 -30.48 -9.97 12.35
C TYR A 654 -30.06 -9.64 10.91
N GLY A 655 -30.79 -8.74 10.24
CA GLY A 655 -30.44 -8.28 8.90
C GLY A 655 -29.11 -7.54 8.90
N ILE A 656 -28.34 -7.68 7.82
CA ILE A 656 -27.06 -6.99 7.63
C ILE A 656 -27.21 -5.94 6.54
N ARG A 657 -26.63 -4.77 6.78
CA ARG A 657 -26.61 -3.67 5.82
C ARG A 657 -25.71 -4.00 4.64
N CYS A 658 -26.26 -3.91 3.43
CA CYS A 658 -25.49 -3.99 2.20
C CYS A 658 -24.51 -2.82 2.08
N SER A 659 -23.23 -3.08 1.82
CA SER A 659 -22.19 -2.08 1.60
C SER A 659 -22.45 -1.20 0.38
N ASN A 660 -23.17 -1.70 -0.63
CA ASN A 660 -23.39 -0.98 -1.90
C ASN A 660 -24.68 -0.14 -1.87
N CYS A 661 -25.82 -0.73 -1.52
CA CYS A 661 -27.11 -0.02 -1.54
C CYS A 661 -27.58 0.48 -0.18
N GLY A 662 -26.93 0.09 0.92
CA GLY A 662 -27.32 0.49 2.27
C GLY A 662 -28.58 -0.17 2.83
N ALA A 663 -29.23 -1.08 2.08
CA ALA A 663 -30.41 -1.81 2.55
C ALA A 663 -30.03 -2.90 3.56
N PHE A 664 -30.83 -3.07 4.62
CA PHE A 664 -30.73 -4.23 5.50
C PHE A 664 -31.47 -5.41 4.86
N VAL A 665 -30.79 -6.55 4.72
CA VAL A 665 -31.37 -7.79 4.20
C VAL A 665 -31.00 -8.96 5.11
N PRO A 666 -31.74 -10.08 5.06
CA PRO A 666 -31.36 -11.30 5.78
C PRO A 666 -29.92 -11.70 5.48
N TYR A 667 -29.22 -12.26 6.46
CA TYR A 667 -27.81 -12.66 6.29
C TYR A 667 -27.63 -13.66 5.14
N GLU A 668 -28.59 -14.53 4.91
CA GLU A 668 -28.58 -15.54 3.85
C GLU A 668 -28.57 -14.91 2.44
N ASP A 669 -28.94 -13.63 2.35
CA ASP A 669 -28.93 -12.82 1.14
C ASP A 669 -27.70 -11.91 1.03
N ILE A 670 -26.77 -11.98 1.99
CA ILE A 670 -25.48 -11.28 1.97
C ILE A 670 -24.37 -12.22 1.54
N GLU A 671 -23.60 -11.76 0.56
CA GLU A 671 -22.30 -12.31 0.22
C GLU A 671 -21.20 -11.43 0.82
N ILE A 672 -20.26 -12.07 1.51
CA ILE A 672 -19.10 -11.37 2.09
C ILE A 672 -17.94 -11.49 1.11
N GLN A 673 -17.44 -10.36 0.64
CA GLN A 673 -16.38 -10.28 -0.36
C GLN A 673 -15.06 -9.85 0.28
N LYS A 674 -13.96 -10.42 -0.23
CA LYS A 674 -12.61 -10.01 0.14
C LYS A 674 -12.31 -8.59 -0.34
N PRO A 675 -11.44 -7.85 0.35
CA PRO A 675 -10.92 -6.58 -0.14
C PRO A 675 -10.12 -6.73 -1.44
N SER A 676 -9.95 -5.62 -2.16
CA SER A 676 -9.08 -5.47 -3.35
C SER A 676 -7.59 -5.72 -3.04
N GLY A 677 -7.15 -5.34 -1.84
CA GLY A 677 -5.79 -5.55 -1.33
C GLY A 677 -5.78 -6.31 0.00
N ASP A 678 -4.66 -6.98 0.30
CA ASP A 678 -4.49 -7.71 1.55
C ASP A 678 -4.71 -6.77 2.76
N PHE A 679 -5.37 -7.29 3.79
CA PHE A 679 -5.72 -6.54 5.01
C PHE A 679 -6.69 -5.36 4.81
N GLY A 680 -7.33 -5.22 3.65
CA GLY A 680 -8.41 -4.25 3.43
C GLY A 680 -9.74 -4.60 4.13
N LYS A 681 -10.79 -3.82 3.87
CA LYS A 681 -12.12 -4.00 4.48
C LYS A 681 -12.96 -5.04 3.74
N LEU A 682 -13.68 -5.87 4.48
CA LEU A 682 -14.68 -6.76 3.90
C LEU A 682 -15.87 -5.94 3.38
N ALA A 683 -16.43 -6.36 2.25
CA ALA A 683 -17.69 -5.85 1.73
C ALA A 683 -18.82 -6.85 1.99
N TYR A 684 -19.99 -6.35 2.40
CA TYR A 684 -21.20 -7.13 2.69
C TYR A 684 -22.22 -6.82 1.59
N VAL A 685 -22.29 -7.62 0.53
CA VAL A 685 -23.03 -7.26 -0.69
C VAL A 685 -24.30 -8.11 -0.79
N CYS A 686 -25.47 -7.48 -0.94
CA CYS A 686 -26.73 -8.21 -1.12
C CYS A 686 -26.85 -8.79 -2.53
N ARG A 687 -27.64 -9.87 -2.69
CA ARG A 687 -27.89 -10.54 -3.97
C ARG A 687 -28.27 -9.58 -5.11
N SER A 688 -29.09 -8.57 -4.83
CA SER A 688 -29.52 -7.59 -5.85
C SER A 688 -28.36 -6.73 -6.36
N CYS A 689 -27.45 -6.32 -5.48
CA CYS A 689 -26.27 -5.54 -5.84
C CYS A 689 -25.14 -6.37 -6.44
N ARG A 690 -25.20 -7.69 -6.33
CA ARG A 690 -24.28 -8.60 -7.02
C ARG A 690 -24.68 -8.79 -8.49
N ASN A 691 -25.98 -8.86 -8.77
CA ASN A 691 -26.50 -9.21 -10.09
C ASN A 691 -26.70 -8.00 -11.02
N GLY A 692 -26.54 -6.78 -10.51
CA GLY A 692 -26.63 -5.53 -11.27
C GLY A 692 -25.32 -4.79 -11.20
#